data_AF-A0A1I0JEH7-F1
#
_entry.id   AF-A0A1I0JEH7-F1
#
_cell.length_a   1.000
_cell.length_b   1.000
_cell.length_c   1.000
_cell.angle_alpha   90.00
_cell.angle_beta   90.00
_cell.angle_gamma   90.00
#
_symmetry.space_group_name_H-M   'P 1'
#
loop_
_entity.id
_entity.type
_entity.pdbx_description
1 polymer ?
#
loop_
_entity_poly.entity_id
_entity_poly.type
_entity_poly.pdbx_seq_one_letter_code
_entity_poly.pdbx_strand_id
1 'polypeptide(L)'
;MKSKSIAQKLALAFIVSAVLQSIVMWAVLVAGGVIRHSKENSYAIFAEKVSGQADNLENQMISVWTNFEHYTAQVRQYFTDEAIKGGENAGSVDELLEGIAPVVLDSMYYTKTTGAFLILNEVEPGTNNHAALYFRNANPNRTDVRNASTYMLYGPWNVAQRLHLVTDANWGYRLDLDAIDSDFYGKPFGNVGLTEDTKLLGYWSKPFRPAPGAEEVITYSVPLDDKKGNPIGVFGVEISVHHLYKNLPASQGPGPESYGYIIGTRDGEDSPLRVSVLNGALQKSVFSEGEPLELDLVDEANGICRLKGTGEQKELYSGVNEMGMYYNNTPFSGEKWYLIGLIDGSELLKSPQQISTILAISFLVSLFLGTVLALVISRWFTKYSRLMELSEVPVGVFEMSRHNNRVLMTMQVPRLLRLSREQERRFARDRDAFSAYLRELYEQSENEDGTLLLDSCGQESWIRISRKERNGVAVGVIEDVTEEMRQKKMLEVERDCDGMTGVKNRMAFERETAAFNEELEAGKSLCMVMCDLNGLKQANDRFGHNMGDEYIRYAAAAIRKTFAWGEVYRIGGDEFVVLLVNRLPDEVRGEVTALKREMKHFGHYSGFRPGISVGYAFYDAETDRSLSDVLDRADKAMYEDKYHKEQ
;
A
#
# COMPACT_ATOMS: atom_id res chain seq x y z
N MET A 1 -37.41 -6.77 16.06
CA MET A 1 -37.10 -5.39 15.57
C MET A 1 -35.72 -4.85 15.98
N LYS A 2 -35.06 -5.32 17.06
CA LYS A 2 -33.78 -4.75 17.53
C LYS A 2 -32.51 -5.17 16.75
N SER A 3 -32.48 -6.34 16.09
CA SER A 3 -31.27 -6.82 15.39
C SER A 3 -30.86 -5.97 14.16
N LYS A 4 -31.81 -5.32 13.48
CA LYS A 4 -31.50 -4.37 12.38
C LYS A 4 -30.72 -3.13 12.87
N SER A 5 -30.93 -2.70 14.12
CA SER A 5 -30.28 -1.50 14.67
C SER A 5 -28.80 -1.69 14.99
N ILE A 6 -28.40 -2.89 15.44
CA ILE A 6 -27.00 -3.19 15.79
C ILE A 6 -26.14 -3.27 14.52
N ALA A 7 -26.64 -3.96 13.48
CA ALA A 7 -25.99 -4.05 12.18
C ALA A 7 -25.74 -2.68 11.53
N GLN A 8 -26.73 -1.78 11.58
CA GLN A 8 -26.62 -0.42 11.05
C GLN A 8 -25.59 0.42 11.81
N LYS A 9 -25.53 0.30 13.15
CA LYS A 9 -24.53 1.00 13.97
C LYS A 9 -23.11 0.51 13.70
N LEU A 10 -22.93 -0.81 13.52
CA LEU A 10 -21.64 -1.39 13.12
C LEU A 10 -21.23 -0.98 11.71
N ALA A 11 -22.15 -1.01 10.75
CA ALA A 11 -21.89 -0.53 9.38
C ALA A 11 -21.42 0.93 9.38
N LEU A 12 -22.13 1.78 10.12
CA LEU A 12 -21.80 3.20 10.25
C LEU A 12 -20.42 3.38 10.88
N ALA A 13 -20.10 2.64 11.95
CA ALA A 13 -18.78 2.71 12.58
C ALA A 13 -17.64 2.32 11.62
N PHE A 14 -17.83 1.26 10.82
CA PHE A 14 -16.83 0.86 9.82
C PHE A 14 -16.69 1.87 8.68
N ILE A 15 -17.80 2.42 8.18
CA ILE A 15 -17.78 3.47 7.15
C ILE A 15 -17.07 4.72 7.67
N VAL A 16 -17.40 5.17 8.88
CA VAL A 16 -16.76 6.33 9.52
C VAL A 16 -15.26 6.09 9.69
N SER A 17 -14.86 4.89 10.14
CA SER A 17 -13.44 4.51 10.26
C SER A 17 -12.71 4.56 8.91
N ALA A 18 -13.31 3.99 7.85
CA ALA A 18 -12.72 3.99 6.51
C ALA A 18 -12.55 5.42 5.96
N VAL A 19 -13.58 6.26 6.12
CA VAL A 19 -13.53 7.68 5.72
C VAL A 19 -12.42 8.40 6.49
N LEU A 20 -12.33 8.20 7.81
CA LEU A 20 -11.32 8.83 8.65
C LEU A 20 -9.90 8.40 8.23
N GLN A 21 -9.69 7.12 7.98
CA GLN A 21 -8.41 6.59 7.50
C GLN A 21 -8.02 7.19 6.14
N SER A 22 -8.96 7.26 5.19
CA SER A 22 -8.69 7.90 3.89
C SER A 22 -8.33 9.38 4.06
N ILE A 23 -9.04 10.13 4.92
CA ILE A 23 -8.76 11.55 5.18
C ILE A 23 -7.38 11.73 5.79
N VAL A 24 -7.01 10.90 6.78
CA VAL A 24 -5.68 10.94 7.40
C VAL A 24 -4.59 10.65 6.38
N MET A 25 -4.78 9.64 5.52
CA MET A 25 -3.82 9.33 4.45
C MET A 25 -3.65 10.51 3.49
N TRP A 26 -4.76 11.12 3.05
CA TRP A 26 -4.71 12.29 2.18
C TRP A 26 -4.04 13.49 2.86
N ALA A 27 -4.37 13.74 4.13
CA ALA A 27 -3.76 14.79 4.93
C ALA A 27 -2.25 14.56 5.09
N VAL A 28 -1.78 13.33 5.32
CA VAL A 28 -0.35 13.01 5.41
C VAL A 28 0.36 13.24 4.08
N LEU A 29 -0.25 12.86 2.94
CA LEU A 29 0.35 13.08 1.63
C LEU A 29 0.43 14.56 1.25
N VAL A 30 -0.59 15.34 1.60
CA VAL A 30 -0.62 16.79 1.38
C VAL A 30 0.31 17.53 2.35
N ALA A 31 0.25 17.20 3.66
CA ALA A 31 1.10 17.80 4.69
C ALA A 31 2.57 17.40 4.55
N GLY A 32 2.84 16.22 4.00
CA GLY A 32 4.18 15.77 3.61
C GLY A 32 4.78 16.58 2.45
N GLY A 33 4.03 17.53 1.89
CA GLY A 33 4.56 18.50 0.94
C GLY A 33 4.88 17.92 -0.43
N VAL A 34 4.39 16.72 -0.77
CA VAL A 34 4.73 16.03 -2.04
C VAL A 34 4.40 16.88 -3.26
N ILE A 35 3.25 17.55 -3.25
CA ILE A 35 2.85 18.46 -4.35
C ILE A 35 3.79 19.68 -4.40
N ARG A 36 4.16 20.24 -3.23
CA ARG A 36 5.07 21.38 -3.15
C ARG A 36 6.46 21.01 -3.66
N HIS A 37 7.05 19.93 -3.16
CA HIS A 37 8.34 19.40 -3.62
C HIS A 37 8.32 19.03 -5.10
N SER A 38 7.21 18.50 -5.61
CA SER A 38 7.10 18.25 -7.05
C SER A 38 7.14 19.55 -7.86
N LYS A 39 6.51 20.63 -7.37
CA LYS A 39 6.58 21.95 -8.04
C LYS A 39 7.98 22.53 -7.98
N GLU A 40 8.61 22.53 -6.80
CA GLU A 40 10.00 22.96 -6.60
C GLU A 40 10.95 22.18 -7.53
N ASN A 41 10.76 20.87 -7.66
CA ASN A 41 11.57 20.04 -8.56
C ASN A 41 11.32 20.37 -10.05
N SER A 42 10.07 20.65 -10.45
CA SER A 42 9.78 21.14 -11.81
C SER A 42 10.49 22.47 -12.10
N TYR A 43 10.48 23.40 -11.13
CA TYR A 43 11.18 24.68 -11.24
C TYR A 43 12.69 24.49 -11.34
N ALA A 44 13.28 23.65 -10.48
CA ALA A 44 14.71 23.34 -10.51
C ALA A 44 15.15 22.73 -11.84
N ILE A 45 14.42 21.73 -12.36
CA ILE A 45 14.73 21.10 -13.66
C ILE A 45 14.67 22.12 -14.79
N PHE A 46 13.68 23.03 -14.77
CA PHE A 46 13.56 24.07 -15.77
C PHE A 46 14.71 25.08 -15.68
N ALA A 47 15.01 25.57 -14.47
CA ALA A 47 16.13 26.48 -14.23
C ALA A 47 17.48 25.87 -14.64
N GLU A 48 17.74 24.61 -14.30
CA GLU A 48 18.96 23.89 -14.68
C GLU A 48 19.09 23.78 -16.21
N LYS A 49 17.98 23.53 -16.92
CA LYS A 49 17.98 23.53 -18.39
C LYS A 49 18.32 24.90 -18.97
N VAL A 50 17.71 25.97 -18.44
CA VAL A 50 18.02 27.33 -18.90
C VAL A 50 19.47 27.67 -18.60
N SER A 51 19.96 27.34 -17.40
CA SER A 51 21.34 27.56 -17.00
C SER A 51 22.32 26.85 -17.93
N GLY A 52 22.13 25.56 -18.17
CA GLY A 52 23.02 24.79 -19.05
C GLY A 52 23.01 25.27 -20.51
N GLN A 53 21.89 25.82 -20.99
CA GLN A 53 21.87 26.47 -22.32
C GLN A 53 22.57 27.83 -22.32
N ALA A 54 22.44 28.60 -21.24
CA ALA A 54 23.14 29.86 -21.08
C ALA A 54 24.65 29.63 -21.06
N ASP A 55 25.13 28.65 -20.29
CA ASP A 55 26.56 28.31 -20.21
C ASP A 55 27.12 27.86 -21.58
N ASN A 56 26.34 27.10 -22.34
CA ASN A 56 26.75 26.67 -23.69
C ASN A 56 26.83 27.86 -24.64
N LEU A 57 25.79 28.71 -24.68
CA LEU A 57 25.77 29.90 -25.53
C LEU A 57 26.88 30.88 -25.14
N GLU A 58 27.05 31.13 -23.84
CA GLU A 58 28.13 31.96 -23.29
C GLU A 58 29.50 31.46 -23.75
N ASN A 59 29.75 30.14 -23.66
CA ASN A 59 31.00 29.58 -24.14
C ASN A 59 31.16 29.71 -25.67
N GLN A 60 30.11 29.59 -26.47
CA GLN A 60 30.19 29.89 -27.92
C GLN A 60 30.57 31.36 -28.14
N MET A 61 29.90 32.28 -27.44
CA MET A 61 30.13 33.71 -27.60
C MET A 61 31.54 34.09 -27.16
N ILE A 62 31.96 33.72 -25.94
CA ILE A 62 33.18 34.23 -25.30
C ILE A 62 34.43 33.42 -25.64
N SER A 63 34.30 32.15 -26.01
CA SER A 63 35.46 31.26 -26.27
C SER A 63 35.64 30.88 -27.73
N VAL A 64 34.58 30.90 -28.54
CA VAL A 64 34.63 30.44 -29.95
C VAL A 64 34.54 31.61 -30.91
N TRP A 65 33.46 32.38 -30.86
CA TRP A 65 33.20 33.46 -31.82
C TRP A 65 34.16 34.64 -31.65
N THR A 66 34.56 34.95 -30.42
CA THR A 66 35.52 36.02 -30.10
C THR A 66 36.98 35.61 -30.29
N ASN A 67 37.27 34.35 -30.62
CA ASN A 67 38.63 33.82 -30.70
C ASN A 67 39.34 34.18 -32.02
N PHE A 68 39.52 35.47 -32.27
CA PHE A 68 40.23 36.00 -33.44
C PHE A 68 41.39 36.93 -33.10
N GLU A 69 41.87 36.90 -31.85
CA GLU A 69 42.99 37.74 -31.39
C GLU A 69 44.25 37.59 -32.27
N HIS A 70 44.53 36.37 -32.71
CA HIS A 70 45.62 36.09 -33.65
C HIS A 70 45.47 36.89 -34.96
N TYR A 71 44.25 37.00 -35.48
CA TYR A 71 43.95 37.76 -36.70
C TYR A 71 43.99 39.26 -36.42
N THR A 72 43.52 39.73 -35.25
CA THR A 72 43.66 41.13 -34.82
C THR A 72 45.13 41.55 -34.84
N ALA A 73 46.02 40.72 -34.29
CA ALA A 73 47.46 40.99 -34.31
C ALA A 73 48.05 41.01 -35.73
N GLN A 74 47.59 40.14 -36.64
CA GLN A 74 48.00 40.16 -38.05
C GLN A 74 47.53 41.43 -38.75
N VAL A 75 46.27 41.83 -38.56
CA VAL A 75 45.70 43.06 -39.14
C VAL A 75 46.52 44.28 -38.70
N ARG A 76 46.90 44.38 -37.41
CA ARG A 76 47.74 45.48 -36.90
C ARG A 76 49.11 45.59 -37.58
N GLN A 77 49.67 44.49 -38.09
CA GLN A 77 50.98 44.53 -38.76
C GLN A 77 50.95 45.30 -40.09
N TYR A 78 49.78 45.45 -40.71
CA TYR A 78 49.62 46.22 -41.96
C TYR A 78 49.66 47.74 -41.72
N PHE A 79 49.45 48.20 -40.49
CA PHE A 79 49.39 49.62 -40.15
C PHE A 79 50.72 50.06 -39.51
N THR A 80 51.74 50.25 -40.36
CA THR A 80 53.05 50.81 -39.97
C THR A 80 53.13 52.31 -40.25
N ASP A 81 54.12 52.99 -39.67
CA ASP A 81 54.35 54.44 -39.83
C ASP A 81 54.47 54.92 -41.29
N GLU A 82 54.89 54.05 -42.21
CA GLU A 82 55.03 54.34 -43.65
C GLU A 82 53.72 54.16 -44.44
N ALA A 83 52.79 53.32 -43.96
CA ALA A 83 51.50 53.08 -44.61
C ALA A 83 50.45 54.16 -44.29
N ILE A 84 50.57 54.83 -43.13
CA ILE A 84 49.58 55.81 -42.64
C ILE A 84 49.95 57.25 -43.04
N LYS A 85 51.25 57.55 -43.16
CA LYS A 85 51.72 58.87 -43.59
C LYS A 85 51.83 58.87 -45.11
N GLY A 86 50.82 59.39 -45.80
CA GLY A 86 50.72 59.52 -47.27
C GLY A 86 51.91 60.19 -47.97
N GLY A 87 53.09 59.57 -47.92
CA GLY A 87 54.25 59.89 -48.73
C GLY A 87 54.14 59.23 -50.10
N GLU A 88 55.06 59.55 -51.01
CA GLU A 88 55.07 59.09 -52.41
C GLU A 88 55.06 57.56 -52.61
N ASN A 89 55.24 56.77 -51.53
CA ASN A 89 55.21 55.29 -51.52
C ASN A 89 54.04 54.69 -50.72
N ALA A 90 53.14 55.49 -50.15
CA ALA A 90 51.96 54.96 -49.44
C ALA A 90 50.93 54.51 -50.49
N GLY A 91 50.65 53.20 -50.54
CA GLY A 91 49.61 52.63 -51.41
C GLY A 91 48.24 53.19 -51.09
N SER A 92 47.29 53.07 -52.03
CA SER A 92 45.92 53.52 -51.78
C SER A 92 45.26 52.72 -50.66
N VAL A 93 44.28 53.30 -49.97
CA VAL A 93 43.48 52.60 -48.94
C VAL A 93 42.89 51.30 -49.49
N ASP A 94 42.52 51.30 -50.76
CA ASP A 94 41.95 50.14 -51.43
C ASP A 94 42.99 49.03 -51.65
N GLU A 95 44.27 49.37 -51.90
CA GLU A 95 45.38 48.41 -51.96
C GLU A 95 45.68 47.82 -50.58
N LEU A 96 45.59 48.65 -49.52
CA LEU A 96 45.74 48.20 -48.15
C LEU A 96 44.63 47.22 -47.76
N LEU A 97 43.37 47.57 -48.03
CA LEU A 97 42.22 46.69 -47.81
C LEU A 97 42.35 45.39 -48.62
N GLU A 98 42.81 45.45 -49.86
CA GLU A 98 43.05 44.25 -50.68
C GLU A 98 44.14 43.33 -50.08
N GLY A 99 45.17 43.91 -49.46
CA GLY A 99 46.20 43.17 -48.74
C GLY A 99 45.68 42.51 -47.45
N ILE A 100 44.82 43.21 -46.70
CA ILE A 100 44.29 42.75 -45.41
C ILE A 100 43.13 41.74 -45.58
N ALA A 101 42.39 41.81 -46.67
CA ALA A 101 41.17 41.03 -46.88
C ALA A 101 41.27 39.51 -46.66
N PRO A 102 42.35 38.80 -47.07
CA PRO A 102 42.52 37.39 -46.74
C PRO A 102 42.50 37.11 -45.23
N VAL A 103 43.13 37.98 -44.42
CA VAL A 103 43.22 37.83 -42.96
C VAL A 103 41.84 37.98 -42.31
N VAL A 104 41.08 39.00 -42.75
CA VAL A 104 39.70 39.23 -42.29
C VAL A 104 38.82 38.03 -42.66
N LEU A 105 38.94 37.54 -43.90
CA LEU A 105 38.17 36.40 -44.37
C LEU A 105 38.50 35.10 -43.61
N ASP A 106 39.79 34.82 -43.38
CA ASP A 106 40.22 33.65 -42.62
C ASP A 106 39.76 33.69 -41.17
N SER A 107 39.68 34.88 -40.56
CA SER A 107 39.16 35.04 -39.20
C SER A 107 37.69 34.59 -39.06
N MET A 108 36.87 34.87 -40.08
CA MET A 108 35.46 34.44 -40.14
C MET A 108 35.37 32.91 -40.19
N TYR A 109 36.18 32.27 -41.03
CA TYR A 109 36.20 30.80 -41.13
C TYR A 109 36.72 30.12 -39.86
N TYR A 110 37.73 30.70 -39.22
CA TYR A 110 38.29 30.16 -37.98
C TYR A 110 37.31 30.25 -36.82
N THR A 111 36.66 31.40 -36.66
CA THR A 111 35.67 31.65 -35.59
C THR A 111 34.32 30.99 -35.86
N LYS A 112 34.09 30.48 -37.08
CA LYS A 112 32.81 29.89 -37.53
C LYS A 112 31.64 30.85 -37.36
N THR A 113 31.87 32.12 -37.66
CA THR A 113 30.89 33.20 -37.56
C THR A 113 30.24 33.45 -38.92
N THR A 114 29.08 34.11 -38.93
CA THR A 114 28.34 34.38 -40.19
C THR A 114 28.89 35.57 -40.96
N GLY A 115 29.83 36.32 -40.38
CA GLY A 115 30.54 37.38 -41.07
C GLY A 115 31.76 37.86 -40.31
N ALA A 116 32.61 38.62 -40.98
CA ALA A 116 33.69 39.38 -40.37
C ALA A 116 33.84 40.71 -41.06
N PHE A 117 34.24 41.73 -40.31
CA PHE A 117 34.36 43.08 -40.81
C PHE A 117 35.56 43.82 -40.23
N LEU A 118 36.13 44.69 -41.05
CA LEU A 118 37.14 45.66 -40.69
C LEU A 118 36.65 47.03 -41.16
N ILE A 119 36.57 48.00 -40.25
CA ILE A 119 36.13 49.36 -40.55
C ILE A 119 37.22 50.32 -40.09
N LEU A 120 37.78 51.09 -41.01
CA LEU A 120 38.81 52.08 -40.71
C LEU A 120 38.19 53.42 -40.34
N ASN A 121 38.86 54.19 -39.49
CA ASN A 121 38.50 55.57 -39.15
C ASN A 121 38.72 56.56 -40.30
N GLU A 122 39.25 56.09 -41.43
CA GLU A 122 39.40 56.94 -42.60
C GLU A 122 38.04 57.23 -43.24
N VAL A 123 37.62 58.49 -43.11
CA VAL A 123 36.35 59.01 -43.61
C VAL A 123 36.60 59.73 -44.93
N GLU A 124 35.75 59.49 -45.92
CA GLU A 124 35.74 60.28 -47.14
C GLU A 124 35.46 61.77 -46.81
N PRO A 125 36.24 62.73 -47.33
CA PRO A 125 36.12 64.13 -46.92
C PRO A 125 34.70 64.69 -47.09
N GLY A 126 34.05 65.05 -45.97
CA GLY A 126 32.72 65.67 -45.96
C GLY A 126 31.53 64.70 -45.90
N THR A 127 31.75 63.39 -45.75
CA THR A 127 30.71 62.38 -45.48
C THR A 127 31.01 61.62 -44.19
N ASN A 128 30.17 60.66 -43.77
CA ASN A 128 30.48 59.67 -42.72
C ASN A 128 30.73 58.27 -43.33
N ASN A 129 31.30 58.25 -44.55
CA ASN A 129 31.59 57.02 -45.28
C ASN A 129 32.97 56.48 -44.93
N HIS A 130 33.01 55.31 -44.30
CA HIS A 130 34.22 54.66 -43.86
C HIS A 130 34.74 53.65 -44.88
N ALA A 131 36.07 53.54 -44.97
CA ALA A 131 36.73 52.41 -45.63
C ALA A 131 36.41 51.12 -44.85
N ALA A 132 35.83 50.12 -45.52
CA ALA A 132 35.41 48.89 -44.87
C ALA A 132 35.66 47.65 -45.71
N LEU A 133 35.87 46.52 -45.04
CA LEU A 133 35.70 45.18 -45.57
C LEU A 133 34.61 44.54 -44.74
N TYR A 134 33.59 43.98 -45.38
CA TYR A 134 32.54 43.25 -44.68
C TYR A 134 32.20 42.01 -45.49
N PHE A 135 32.58 40.86 -44.95
CA PHE A 135 32.29 39.55 -45.53
C PHE A 135 31.19 38.86 -44.73
N ARG A 136 30.35 38.11 -45.44
CA ARG A 136 29.32 37.28 -44.84
C ARG A 136 29.36 35.88 -45.43
N ASN A 137 29.04 34.89 -44.62
CA ASN A 137 29.03 33.48 -44.96
C ASN A 137 27.67 32.87 -44.63
N ALA A 138 26.98 32.39 -45.65
CA ALA A 138 25.69 31.71 -45.51
C ALA A 138 25.80 30.33 -44.82
N ASN A 139 27.02 29.77 -44.72
CA ASN A 139 27.26 28.47 -44.09
C ASN A 139 28.55 28.43 -43.26
N PRO A 140 28.55 29.02 -42.04
CA PRO A 140 29.71 29.08 -41.16
C PRO A 140 30.29 27.71 -40.74
N ASN A 141 29.51 26.64 -40.85
CA ASN A 141 29.92 25.30 -40.44
C ASN A 141 30.63 24.51 -41.55
N ARG A 142 30.76 25.07 -42.76
CA ARG A 142 31.50 24.46 -43.87
C ARG A 142 32.59 25.40 -44.31
N THR A 143 33.84 24.92 -44.28
CA THR A 143 34.94 25.56 -44.97
C THR A 143 34.80 25.28 -46.46
N ASP A 144 34.55 26.33 -47.24
CA ASP A 144 34.36 26.24 -48.68
C ASP A 144 35.65 26.65 -49.40
N VAL A 145 36.30 25.70 -50.07
CA VAL A 145 37.56 25.92 -50.81
C VAL A 145 37.41 26.95 -51.94
N ARG A 146 36.16 27.22 -52.41
CA ARG A 146 35.87 28.19 -53.48
C ARG A 146 35.12 29.43 -53.00
N ASN A 147 34.97 29.63 -51.69
CA ASN A 147 34.17 30.72 -51.13
C ASN A 147 32.72 30.78 -51.67
N ALA A 148 32.14 29.66 -52.13
CA ALA A 148 30.85 29.68 -52.83
C ALA A 148 29.66 30.04 -51.91
N SER A 149 29.85 29.97 -50.59
CA SER A 149 28.88 30.41 -49.58
C SER A 149 29.20 31.79 -49.00
N THR A 150 30.25 32.45 -49.48
CA THR A 150 30.76 33.72 -48.95
C THR A 150 30.53 34.85 -49.93
N TYR A 151 30.07 35.97 -49.42
CA TYR A 151 29.77 37.16 -50.19
C TYR A 151 30.25 38.43 -49.48
N MET A 152 30.48 39.48 -50.26
CA MET A 152 30.97 40.77 -49.77
C MET A 152 29.82 41.77 -49.70
N LEU A 153 29.58 42.32 -48.51
CA LEU A 153 28.56 43.34 -48.26
C LEU A 153 29.14 44.75 -48.42
N TYR A 154 30.35 44.99 -47.92
CA TYR A 154 31.04 46.27 -48.09
C TYR A 154 32.49 46.06 -48.48
N GLY A 155 33.01 46.92 -49.36
CA GLY A 155 34.42 47.05 -49.64
C GLY A 155 34.77 47.15 -51.12
N PRO A 156 36.05 47.42 -51.45
CA PRO A 156 36.49 47.70 -52.82
C PRO A 156 36.31 46.51 -53.77
N TRP A 157 35.93 46.79 -55.03
CA TRP A 157 35.66 45.74 -56.03
C TRP A 157 36.87 44.85 -56.35
N ASN A 158 38.09 45.42 -56.34
CA ASN A 158 39.34 44.68 -56.51
C ASN A 158 39.50 43.55 -55.48
N VAL A 159 38.98 43.73 -54.26
CA VAL A 159 38.97 42.68 -53.23
C VAL A 159 38.07 41.50 -53.63
N ALA A 160 36.84 41.79 -54.06
CA ALA A 160 35.90 40.77 -54.56
C ALA A 160 36.51 40.00 -55.73
N GLN A 161 37.13 40.71 -56.67
CA GLN A 161 37.76 40.11 -57.84
C GLN A 161 38.94 39.20 -57.47
N ARG A 162 39.83 39.65 -56.57
CA ARG A 162 41.01 38.90 -56.14
C ARG A 162 40.66 37.66 -55.32
N LEU A 163 39.65 37.76 -54.44
CA LEU A 163 39.22 36.66 -53.57
C LEU A 163 38.16 35.76 -54.21
N HIS A 164 37.77 36.03 -55.45
CA HIS A 164 36.71 35.32 -56.18
C HIS A 164 35.39 35.28 -55.40
N LEU A 165 35.01 36.40 -54.78
CA LEU A 165 33.77 36.53 -54.01
C LEU A 165 32.65 37.12 -54.87
N VAL A 166 31.42 36.67 -54.60
CA VAL A 166 30.22 37.35 -55.10
C VAL A 166 29.89 38.54 -54.20
N THR A 167 29.29 39.59 -54.75
CA THR A 167 28.81 40.74 -53.97
C THR A 167 27.33 40.56 -53.60
N ASP A 168 26.95 41.11 -52.45
CA ASP A 168 25.55 41.17 -52.02
C ASP A 168 24.72 42.08 -52.95
N ALA A 169 23.40 41.88 -53.00
CA ALA A 169 22.49 42.77 -53.73
C ALA A 169 22.54 44.21 -53.21
N ASN A 170 22.85 44.40 -51.93
CA ASN A 170 23.02 45.69 -51.27
C ASN A 170 24.51 46.06 -51.09
N TRP A 171 25.40 45.56 -51.96
CA TRP A 171 26.83 45.84 -51.84
C TRP A 171 27.13 47.34 -51.88
N GLY A 172 27.97 47.80 -50.95
CA GLY A 172 28.48 49.17 -50.87
C GLY A 172 29.99 49.25 -51.04
N TYR A 173 30.47 50.26 -51.77
CA TYR A 173 31.92 50.53 -51.87
C TYR A 173 32.52 51.01 -50.54
N ARG A 174 31.76 51.80 -49.78
CA ARG A 174 32.07 52.30 -48.43
C ARG A 174 30.90 52.01 -47.49
N LEU A 175 31.17 52.05 -46.19
CA LEU A 175 30.15 51.90 -45.16
C LEU A 175 29.74 53.27 -44.62
N ASP A 176 28.47 53.63 -44.76
CA ASP A 176 27.90 54.81 -44.10
C ASP A 176 27.44 54.42 -42.68
N LEU A 177 28.13 54.93 -41.66
CA LEU A 177 27.77 54.65 -40.27
C LEU A 177 26.56 55.44 -39.78
N ASP A 178 26.13 56.51 -40.45
CA ASP A 178 24.91 57.25 -40.08
C ASP A 178 23.63 56.50 -40.51
N ALA A 179 23.77 55.61 -41.49
CA ALA A 179 22.65 54.84 -42.05
C ALA A 179 22.28 53.60 -41.23
N ILE A 180 23.08 53.23 -40.23
CA ILE A 180 22.92 52.01 -39.42
C ILE A 180 23.21 52.29 -37.94
N ASP A 181 22.78 51.41 -37.05
CA ASP A 181 23.20 51.49 -35.63
C ASP A 181 24.72 51.31 -35.54
N SER A 182 25.42 52.36 -35.15
CA SER A 182 26.88 52.41 -35.12
C SER A 182 27.49 52.02 -33.77
N ASP A 183 26.72 51.54 -32.79
CA ASP A 183 27.25 51.20 -31.46
C ASP A 183 28.39 50.16 -31.55
N PHE A 184 28.29 49.21 -32.49
CA PHE A 184 29.33 48.21 -32.75
C PHE A 184 30.66 48.80 -33.25
N TYR A 185 30.66 50.03 -33.74
CA TYR A 185 31.86 50.75 -34.13
C TYR A 185 32.22 51.80 -33.06
N GLY A 186 31.29 52.69 -32.73
CA GLY A 186 31.53 53.87 -31.89
C GLY A 186 31.94 53.52 -30.46
N LYS A 187 31.29 52.53 -29.84
CA LYS A 187 31.63 52.12 -28.47
C LYS A 187 33.05 51.55 -28.35
N PRO A 188 33.45 50.50 -29.08
CA PRO A 188 34.82 49.99 -28.98
C PRO A 188 35.85 51.04 -29.43
N PHE A 189 35.58 51.78 -30.51
CA PHE A 189 36.48 52.82 -31.03
C PHE A 189 36.73 53.96 -30.02
N GLY A 190 35.69 54.44 -29.34
CA GLY A 190 35.82 55.51 -28.35
C GLY A 190 36.60 55.14 -27.09
N ASN A 191 36.88 53.85 -26.89
CA ASN A 191 37.63 53.33 -25.74
C ASN A 191 39.10 52.98 -26.06
N VAL A 192 39.59 53.30 -27.27
CA VAL A 192 41.01 53.14 -27.64
C VAL A 192 41.91 53.89 -26.64
N GLY A 193 42.99 53.24 -26.22
CA GLY A 193 43.98 53.82 -25.31
C GLY A 193 43.66 53.68 -23.82
N LEU A 194 42.52 53.08 -23.44
CA LEU A 194 42.21 52.78 -22.03
C LEU A 194 43.05 51.64 -21.45
N THR A 195 43.52 50.71 -22.28
CA THR A 195 44.35 49.56 -21.87
C THR A 195 45.15 49.04 -23.08
N GLU A 196 46.32 48.44 -22.82
CA GLU A 196 47.11 47.74 -23.84
C GLU A 196 46.44 46.42 -24.27
N ASP A 197 45.67 45.79 -23.36
CA ASP A 197 44.91 44.59 -23.67
C ASP A 197 43.56 44.95 -24.31
N THR A 198 43.59 45.10 -25.63
CA THR A 198 42.40 45.42 -26.44
C THR A 198 41.29 44.37 -26.38
N LYS A 199 41.55 43.16 -25.86
CA LYS A 199 40.50 42.16 -25.63
C LYS A 199 39.51 42.64 -24.56
N LEU A 200 39.98 43.40 -23.57
CA LEU A 200 39.14 44.01 -22.52
C LEU A 200 38.25 45.15 -23.04
N LEU A 201 38.49 45.60 -24.28
CA LEU A 201 37.72 46.64 -24.97
C LEU A 201 36.78 46.06 -26.03
N GLY A 202 36.62 44.73 -26.07
CA GLY A 202 35.67 44.08 -26.94
C GLY A 202 34.23 44.41 -26.57
N TYR A 203 33.39 44.61 -27.58
CA TYR A 203 32.00 45.00 -27.43
C TYR A 203 31.07 44.06 -28.20
N TRP A 204 30.04 43.55 -27.51
CA TRP A 204 28.89 42.87 -28.11
C TRP A 204 27.78 43.87 -28.39
N SER A 205 27.41 44.01 -29.66
CA SER A 205 26.32 44.91 -30.06
C SER A 205 24.94 44.31 -29.77
N LYS A 206 23.97 45.20 -29.57
CA LYS A 206 22.54 44.85 -29.63
C LYS A 206 22.17 44.52 -31.08
N PRO A 207 21.10 43.74 -31.31
CA PRO A 207 20.72 43.34 -32.66
C PRO A 207 20.43 44.53 -33.57
N PHE A 208 21.03 44.52 -34.76
CA PHE A 208 20.82 45.53 -35.79
C PHE A 208 20.86 44.92 -37.19
N ARG A 209 20.55 45.71 -38.22
CA ARG A 209 20.67 45.31 -39.62
C ARG A 209 21.86 46.03 -40.26
N PRO A 210 22.87 45.31 -40.78
CA PRO A 210 24.08 45.92 -41.33
C PRO A 210 23.86 46.56 -42.72
N ALA A 211 22.73 46.27 -43.37
CA ALA A 211 22.29 46.91 -44.60
C ALA A 211 20.75 46.87 -44.70
N PRO A 212 20.13 47.76 -45.49
CA PRO A 212 18.68 47.72 -45.73
C PRO A 212 18.23 46.35 -46.26
N GLY A 213 17.24 45.74 -45.61
CA GLY A 213 16.72 44.42 -45.99
C GLY A 213 17.59 43.22 -45.63
N ALA A 214 18.76 43.43 -45.00
CA ALA A 214 19.58 42.35 -44.48
C ALA A 214 18.93 41.67 -43.27
N GLU A 215 19.34 40.43 -43.00
CA GLU A 215 19.04 39.75 -41.74
C GLU A 215 19.62 40.54 -40.56
N GLU A 216 18.96 40.38 -39.42
CA GLU A 216 19.41 40.98 -38.17
C GLU A 216 20.57 40.19 -37.57
N VAL A 217 21.53 40.91 -37.00
CA VAL A 217 22.82 40.37 -36.56
C VAL A 217 23.21 40.98 -35.23
N ILE A 218 24.04 40.25 -34.49
CA ILE A 218 24.86 40.79 -33.40
C ILE A 218 26.32 40.71 -33.84
N THR A 219 27.15 41.59 -33.30
CA THR A 219 28.57 41.62 -33.63
C THR A 219 29.41 41.67 -32.38
N TYR A 220 30.58 41.05 -32.43
CA TYR A 220 31.64 41.30 -31.47
C TYR A 220 32.79 42.04 -32.14
N SER A 221 33.14 43.19 -31.59
CA SER A 221 34.06 44.15 -32.19
C SER A 221 35.11 44.58 -31.18
N VAL A 222 36.38 44.64 -31.62
CA VAL A 222 37.50 45.15 -30.83
C VAL A 222 38.11 46.37 -31.51
N PRO A 223 38.59 47.36 -30.75
CA PRO A 223 39.31 48.48 -31.33
C PRO A 223 40.67 48.05 -31.91
N LEU A 224 41.07 48.74 -32.97
CA LEU A 224 42.40 48.66 -33.55
C LEU A 224 43.15 49.97 -33.34
N ASP A 225 44.39 49.83 -32.90
CA ASP A 225 45.35 50.88 -32.68
C ASP A 225 46.66 50.60 -33.43
N ASP A 226 47.38 51.66 -33.79
CA ASP A 226 48.71 51.55 -34.38
C ASP A 226 49.77 51.26 -33.31
N LYS A 227 51.03 51.06 -33.71
CA LYS A 227 52.14 50.83 -32.77
C LYS A 227 52.39 51.97 -31.78
N LYS A 228 51.77 53.14 -31.98
CA LYS A 228 51.87 54.32 -31.11
C LYS A 228 50.61 54.52 -30.27
N GLY A 229 49.62 53.62 -30.38
CA GLY A 229 48.35 53.71 -29.67
C GLY A 229 47.34 54.66 -30.32
N ASN A 230 47.56 55.11 -31.56
CA ASN A 230 46.57 55.94 -32.27
C ASN A 230 45.43 55.06 -32.80
N PRO A 231 44.17 55.50 -32.70
CA PRO A 231 43.02 54.74 -33.17
C PRO A 231 43.01 54.61 -34.70
N ILE A 232 42.99 53.38 -35.20
CA ILE A 232 42.91 53.04 -36.63
C ILE A 232 41.47 52.76 -37.04
N GLY A 233 40.72 52.03 -36.22
CA GLY A 233 39.40 51.53 -36.61
C GLY A 233 38.92 50.40 -35.70
N VAL A 234 38.03 49.56 -36.22
CA VAL A 234 37.43 48.45 -35.49
C VAL A 234 37.48 47.19 -36.34
N PHE A 235 37.81 46.07 -35.71
CA PHE A 235 37.78 44.74 -36.32
C PHE A 235 36.84 43.84 -35.53
N GLY A 236 36.02 43.07 -36.22
CA GLY A 236 35.03 42.25 -35.55
C GLY A 236 34.45 41.14 -36.40
N VAL A 237 33.60 40.36 -35.75
CA VAL A 237 32.85 39.24 -36.31
C VAL A 237 31.36 39.48 -36.17
N GLU A 238 30.59 38.93 -37.11
CA GLU A 238 29.13 39.00 -37.18
C GLU A 238 28.53 37.62 -36.91
N ILE A 239 27.48 37.59 -36.12
CA ILE A 239 26.63 36.43 -35.92
C ILE A 239 25.19 36.83 -36.22
N SER A 240 24.62 36.23 -37.27
CA SER A 240 23.21 36.43 -37.59
C SER A 240 22.36 35.87 -36.47
N VAL A 241 21.25 36.56 -36.15
CA VAL A 241 20.30 36.12 -35.14
C VAL A 241 19.83 34.71 -35.48
N HIS A 242 19.60 34.42 -36.77
CA HIS A 242 19.24 33.06 -37.21
C HIS A 242 20.30 32.01 -36.84
N HIS A 243 21.60 32.29 -37.04
CA HIS A 243 22.67 31.37 -36.68
C HIS A 243 22.83 31.23 -35.16
N LEU A 244 22.71 32.32 -34.40
CA LEU A 244 22.69 32.28 -32.94
C LEU A 244 21.63 31.29 -32.43
N TYR A 245 20.42 31.38 -32.98
CA TYR A 245 19.33 30.49 -32.60
C TYR A 245 19.44 29.05 -33.14
N LYS A 246 20.31 28.78 -34.10
CA LYS A 246 20.66 27.41 -34.49
C LYS A 246 21.53 26.73 -33.42
N ASN A 247 22.30 27.51 -32.67
CA ASN A 247 23.12 27.02 -31.56
C ASN A 247 22.32 26.88 -30.26
N LEU A 248 21.13 27.50 -30.18
CA LEU A 248 20.14 27.22 -29.15
C LEU A 248 19.21 26.11 -29.66
N PRO A 249 19.11 24.93 -29.01
CA PRO A 249 18.23 23.87 -29.49
C PRO A 249 16.79 24.38 -29.55
N ALA A 250 16.17 24.31 -30.73
CA ALA A 250 14.74 24.48 -30.89
C ALA A 250 14.04 23.42 -30.04
N SER A 251 13.39 23.87 -28.95
CA SER A 251 12.43 23.10 -28.16
C SER A 251 12.73 21.59 -28.06
N GLN A 252 13.83 21.17 -27.41
CA GLN A 252 13.92 19.80 -26.88
C GLN A 252 13.09 19.67 -25.59
N GLY A 253 11.83 20.06 -25.67
CA GLY A 253 10.76 19.74 -24.75
C GLY A 253 9.67 19.00 -25.53
N PRO A 254 8.91 18.09 -24.90
CA PRO A 254 7.89 17.31 -25.58
C PRO A 254 6.66 18.20 -25.85
N GLY A 255 6.68 19.04 -26.88
CA GLY A 255 5.48 19.76 -27.31
C GLY A 255 5.71 20.85 -28.36
N PRO A 256 4.74 21.05 -29.29
CA PRO A 256 4.77 22.10 -30.31
C PRO A 256 4.52 23.54 -29.78
N GLU A 257 4.41 23.75 -28.46
CA GLU A 257 4.08 25.04 -27.82
C GLU A 257 5.16 25.54 -26.82
N SER A 258 6.43 25.17 -26.98
CA SER A 258 7.49 25.81 -26.19
C SER A 258 7.84 27.17 -26.80
N TYR A 259 7.67 28.25 -26.03
CA TYR A 259 8.07 29.61 -26.43
C TYR A 259 9.59 29.76 -26.57
N GLY A 260 10.38 28.72 -26.26
CA GLY A 260 11.82 28.66 -26.52
C GLY A 260 12.63 29.56 -25.59
N TYR A 261 13.69 30.14 -26.13
CA TYR A 261 14.58 31.05 -25.41
C TYR A 261 14.52 32.44 -26.05
N ILE A 262 14.63 33.48 -25.23
CA ILE A 262 14.86 34.86 -25.67
C ILE A 262 16.14 35.37 -25.01
N ILE A 263 16.77 36.36 -25.63
CA ILE A 263 17.92 37.06 -25.01
C ILE A 263 17.46 38.43 -24.59
N GLY A 264 17.71 38.77 -23.34
CA GLY A 264 17.47 40.10 -22.79
C GLY A 264 18.77 40.80 -22.42
N THR A 265 18.74 42.13 -22.43
CA THR A 265 19.85 42.95 -21.94
C THR A 265 19.38 43.95 -20.89
N ARG A 266 20.28 44.28 -19.96
CA ARG A 266 20.05 45.32 -18.95
C ARG A 266 21.23 46.29 -18.95
N ASP A 267 20.93 47.56 -19.14
CA ASP A 267 21.91 48.64 -19.16
C ASP A 267 22.07 49.25 -17.75
N GLY A 268 22.91 48.64 -16.89
CA GLY A 268 23.13 49.06 -15.50
C GLY A 268 22.12 48.48 -14.49
N GLU A 269 22.42 48.58 -13.18
CA GLU A 269 21.62 47.91 -12.13
C GLU A 269 20.18 48.43 -12.00
N ASP A 270 19.96 49.73 -12.23
CA ASP A 270 18.65 50.39 -12.07
C ASP A 270 17.75 50.30 -13.32
N SER A 271 18.27 49.76 -14.43
CA SER A 271 17.50 49.65 -15.68
C SER A 271 16.63 48.40 -15.71
N PRO A 272 15.43 48.45 -16.32
CA PRO A 272 14.62 47.25 -16.51
C PRO A 272 15.33 46.28 -17.47
N LEU A 273 15.12 44.98 -17.26
CA LEU A 273 15.51 43.96 -18.22
C LEU A 273 14.67 44.13 -19.48
N ARG A 274 15.29 44.30 -20.64
CA ARG A 274 14.60 44.47 -21.93
C ARG A 274 14.82 43.27 -22.82
N VAL A 275 13.82 42.96 -23.64
CA VAL A 275 13.95 41.95 -24.70
C VAL A 275 14.83 42.50 -25.79
N SER A 276 15.90 41.77 -26.14
CA SER A 276 16.87 42.23 -27.14
C SER A 276 16.84 41.37 -28.39
N VAL A 277 16.79 40.04 -28.24
CA VAL A 277 16.76 39.11 -29.38
C VAL A 277 15.53 38.21 -29.30
N LEU A 278 14.77 38.16 -30.41
CA LEU A 278 13.58 37.31 -30.58
C LEU A 278 13.72 36.40 -31.80
N ASN A 279 13.20 35.17 -31.68
CA ASN A 279 13.15 34.18 -32.74
C ASN A 279 11.75 33.56 -32.92
N GLY A 280 11.30 33.54 -34.16
CA GLY A 280 10.03 32.95 -34.54
C GLY A 280 8.81 33.83 -34.27
N ALA A 281 7.69 33.46 -34.91
CA ALA A 281 6.46 34.26 -34.91
C ALA A 281 5.76 34.29 -33.54
N LEU A 282 5.85 33.22 -32.75
CA LEU A 282 5.19 33.13 -31.43
C LEU A 282 5.81 34.09 -30.41
N GLN A 283 7.13 34.21 -30.38
CA GLN A 283 7.79 35.17 -29.51
C GLN A 283 7.47 36.60 -29.95
N LYS A 284 7.54 36.87 -31.27
CA LYS A 284 7.20 38.17 -31.86
C LYS A 284 5.72 38.56 -31.74
N SER A 285 4.82 37.60 -31.47
CA SER A 285 3.41 37.89 -31.18
C SER A 285 3.15 38.26 -29.72
N VAL A 286 4.09 37.94 -28.81
CA VAL A 286 3.94 38.16 -27.37
C VAL A 286 4.84 39.28 -26.87
N PHE A 287 6.00 39.48 -27.50
CA PHE A 287 7.01 40.45 -27.10
C PHE A 287 7.37 41.37 -28.27
N SER A 288 7.64 42.62 -27.97
CA SER A 288 8.29 43.55 -28.89
C SER A 288 9.75 43.75 -28.48
N GLU A 289 10.66 43.86 -29.45
CA GLU A 289 12.06 44.20 -29.19
C GLU A 289 12.16 45.56 -28.49
N GLY A 290 13.02 45.63 -27.46
CA GLY A 290 13.22 46.81 -26.64
C GLY A 290 12.18 47.01 -25.52
N GLU A 291 11.11 46.22 -25.43
CA GLU A 291 10.14 46.34 -24.34
C GLU A 291 10.70 45.82 -23.00
N PRO A 292 10.39 46.49 -21.87
CA PRO A 292 10.77 46.01 -20.55
C PRO A 292 9.98 44.74 -20.19
N LEU A 293 10.68 43.74 -19.69
CA LEU A 293 10.10 42.52 -19.15
C LEU A 293 9.64 42.76 -17.70
N GLU A 294 8.33 42.73 -17.50
CA GLU A 294 7.74 42.72 -16.16
C GLU A 294 7.68 41.28 -15.61
N LEU A 295 8.52 41.00 -14.62
CA LEU A 295 8.69 39.68 -14.03
C LEU A 295 8.27 39.67 -12.56
N ASP A 296 7.35 38.77 -12.21
CA ASP A 296 7.00 38.45 -10.82
C ASP A 296 7.83 37.25 -10.35
N LEU A 297 8.65 37.43 -9.31
CA LEU A 297 9.39 36.31 -8.73
C LEU A 297 8.42 35.30 -8.09
N VAL A 298 8.46 34.05 -8.56
CA VAL A 298 7.63 32.94 -8.02
C VAL A 298 8.46 32.00 -7.16
N ASP A 299 9.70 31.75 -7.54
CA ASP A 299 10.63 30.92 -6.78
C ASP A 299 12.03 31.57 -6.79
N GLU A 300 12.41 32.11 -5.64
CA GLU A 300 13.68 32.80 -5.44
C GLU A 300 14.88 31.85 -5.54
N ALA A 301 14.72 30.61 -5.06
CA ALA A 301 15.80 29.62 -5.02
C ALA A 301 16.30 29.22 -6.42
N ASN A 302 15.39 29.12 -7.41
CA ASN A 302 15.72 28.72 -8.77
C ASN A 302 15.58 29.86 -9.79
N GLY A 303 15.37 31.11 -9.34
CA GLY A 303 15.24 32.27 -10.24
C GLY A 303 14.07 32.18 -11.22
N ILE A 304 12.97 31.54 -10.82
CA ILE A 304 11.77 31.39 -11.66
C ILE A 304 10.85 32.57 -11.45
N CYS A 305 10.51 33.23 -12.55
CA CYS A 305 9.58 34.34 -12.59
C CYS A 305 8.34 33.99 -13.42
N ARG A 306 7.23 34.67 -13.13
CA ARG A 306 6.02 34.67 -13.94
C ARG A 306 5.93 36.00 -14.68
N LEU A 307 5.56 35.94 -15.95
CA LEU A 307 5.49 37.11 -16.81
C LEU A 307 4.17 37.87 -16.60
N LYS A 308 4.22 39.19 -16.43
CA LYS A 308 3.03 40.05 -16.39
C LYS A 308 2.64 40.51 -17.80
N GLY A 309 1.34 40.68 -18.05
CA GLY A 309 0.85 41.36 -19.25
C GLY A 309 0.69 40.51 -20.51
N THR A 310 0.99 39.21 -20.46
CA THR A 310 0.59 38.28 -21.53
C THR A 310 -0.93 38.13 -21.47
N GLY A 311 -1.65 38.56 -22.51
CA GLY A 311 -3.12 38.65 -22.53
C GLY A 311 -3.83 37.42 -21.95
N GLU A 312 -5.08 37.61 -21.44
CA GLU A 312 -5.88 36.76 -20.53
C GLU A 312 -5.85 35.22 -20.67
N GLN A 313 -5.25 34.62 -21.70
CA GLN A 313 -5.38 33.19 -22.00
C GLN A 313 -4.23 32.26 -21.57
N LYS A 314 -2.99 32.72 -21.31
CA LYS A 314 -1.89 31.80 -20.94
C LYS A 314 -0.91 32.40 -19.92
N GLU A 315 -0.73 31.73 -18.77
CA GLU A 315 0.29 32.07 -17.77
C GLU A 315 1.67 31.56 -18.23
N LEU A 316 2.60 32.49 -18.47
CA LEU A 316 3.96 32.18 -18.89
C LEU A 316 4.94 32.29 -17.72
N TYR A 317 5.83 31.30 -17.64
CA TYR A 317 6.92 31.25 -16.69
C TYR A 317 8.25 31.41 -17.41
N SER A 318 9.17 32.09 -16.75
CA SER A 318 10.50 32.37 -17.25
C SER A 318 11.57 31.94 -16.27
N GLY A 319 12.59 31.23 -16.75
CA GLY A 319 13.85 31.05 -16.04
C GLY A 319 14.82 32.09 -16.59
N VAL A 320 15.42 32.91 -15.72
CA VAL A 320 16.34 33.97 -16.11
C VAL A 320 17.74 33.60 -15.65
N ASN A 321 18.69 33.51 -16.59
CA ASN A 321 20.10 33.33 -16.25
C ASN A 321 20.96 34.46 -16.83
N GLU A 322 21.86 35.01 -16.02
CA GLU A 322 22.83 36.03 -16.44
C GLU A 322 23.98 35.36 -17.19
N MET A 323 24.39 35.94 -18.33
CA MET A 323 25.56 35.51 -19.09
C MET A 323 26.72 36.46 -18.80
N GLY A 324 27.88 35.90 -18.45
CA GLY A 324 29.10 36.60 -18.06
C GLY A 324 29.87 37.24 -19.22
N MET A 325 29.21 38.07 -20.04
CA MET A 325 29.75 38.57 -21.32
C MET A 325 30.99 39.44 -21.21
N TYR A 326 31.16 40.15 -20.10
CA TYR A 326 32.21 41.13 -19.90
C TYR A 326 32.95 40.90 -18.59
N TYR A 327 34.26 41.10 -18.59
CA TYR A 327 35.05 41.08 -17.36
C TYR A 327 34.71 42.28 -16.47
N ASN A 328 34.87 42.10 -15.16
CA ASN A 328 34.74 43.20 -14.21
C ASN A 328 35.72 44.34 -14.55
N ASN A 329 35.29 45.58 -14.33
CA ASN A 329 36.07 46.80 -14.61
C ASN A 329 36.41 47.06 -16.09
N THR A 330 35.67 46.44 -17.02
CA THR A 330 35.69 46.83 -18.43
C THR A 330 34.65 47.93 -18.71
N PRO A 331 34.81 48.75 -19.78
CA PRO A 331 33.89 49.85 -20.09
C PRO A 331 32.42 49.41 -20.23
N PHE A 332 32.20 48.15 -20.59
CA PHE A 332 30.88 47.58 -20.86
C PHE A 332 30.38 46.66 -19.75
N SER A 333 31.07 46.59 -18.60
CA SER A 333 30.69 45.72 -17.48
C SER A 333 29.30 46.01 -16.89
N GLY A 334 28.74 47.19 -17.15
CA GLY A 334 27.36 47.54 -16.81
C GLY A 334 26.29 46.99 -17.78
N GLU A 335 26.66 46.58 -19.00
CA GLU A 335 25.73 45.99 -19.98
C GLU A 335 25.63 44.48 -19.76
N LYS A 336 24.62 44.05 -19.01
CA LYS A 336 24.41 42.64 -18.67
C LYS A 336 23.52 41.95 -19.69
N TRP A 337 23.89 40.74 -20.07
CA TRP A 337 23.11 39.90 -20.98
C TRP A 337 22.48 38.75 -20.21
N TYR A 338 21.28 38.34 -20.62
CA TYR A 338 20.52 37.28 -19.98
C TYR A 338 19.98 36.33 -21.02
N LEU A 339 20.10 35.03 -20.76
CA LEU A 339 19.32 34.02 -21.46
C LEU A 339 18.04 33.76 -20.65
N ILE A 340 16.89 33.91 -21.30
CA ILE A 340 15.59 33.77 -20.66
C ILE A 340 14.85 32.63 -21.34
N GLY A 341 14.67 31.52 -20.63
CA GLY A 341 13.84 30.41 -21.10
C GLY A 341 12.38 30.70 -20.82
N LEU A 342 11.49 30.40 -21.76
CA LEU A 342 10.05 30.62 -21.64
C LEU A 342 9.29 29.29 -21.74
N ILE A 343 8.37 29.07 -20.80
CA ILE A 343 7.54 27.87 -20.76
C ILE A 343 6.12 28.19 -20.28
N ASP A 344 5.14 27.54 -20.88
CA ASP A 344 3.73 27.62 -20.45
C ASP A 344 3.57 26.95 -19.07
N GLY A 345 2.84 27.61 -18.16
CA GLY A 345 2.58 27.09 -16.83
C GLY A 345 1.89 25.72 -16.82
N SER A 346 1.06 25.44 -17.82
CA SER A 346 0.41 24.14 -17.99
C SER A 346 1.40 23.01 -18.30
N GLU A 347 2.49 23.29 -19.02
CA GLU A 347 3.54 22.31 -19.32
C GLU A 347 4.56 22.22 -18.17
N LEU A 348 4.95 23.36 -17.57
CA LEU A 348 5.88 23.40 -16.43
C LEU A 348 5.31 22.65 -15.21
N LEU A 349 4.02 22.81 -14.94
CA LEU A 349 3.32 22.23 -13.78
C LEU A 349 2.58 20.93 -14.10
N LYS A 350 2.75 20.38 -15.30
CA LYS A 350 2.11 19.13 -15.74
C LYS A 350 2.39 17.96 -14.82
N SER A 351 3.66 17.72 -14.49
CA SER A 351 4.05 16.61 -13.60
C SER A 351 3.46 16.78 -12.18
N PRO A 352 3.57 17.96 -11.52
CA PRO A 352 2.86 18.22 -10.26
C PRO A 352 1.34 18.01 -10.34
N GLN A 353 0.69 18.44 -11.42
CA GLN A 353 -0.75 18.27 -11.63
C GLN A 353 -1.14 16.80 -11.83
N GLN A 354 -0.35 16.03 -12.60
CA GLN A 354 -0.54 14.59 -12.77
C GLN A 354 -0.41 13.86 -11.43
N ILE A 355 0.62 14.18 -10.63
CA ILE A 355 0.80 13.61 -9.28
C ILE A 355 -0.42 13.94 -8.41
N SER A 356 -0.87 15.19 -8.39
CA SER A 356 -2.08 15.61 -7.67
C SER A 356 -3.32 14.83 -8.11
N THR A 357 -3.48 14.61 -9.42
CA THR A 357 -4.62 13.86 -9.99
C THR A 357 -4.56 12.38 -9.59
N ILE A 358 -3.39 11.74 -9.69
CA ILE A 358 -3.19 10.34 -9.28
C ILE A 358 -3.48 10.17 -7.78
N LEU A 359 -3.02 11.10 -6.95
CA LEU A 359 -3.30 11.10 -5.52
C LEU A 359 -4.80 11.24 -5.22
N ALA A 360 -5.50 12.14 -5.92
CA ALA A 360 -6.95 12.31 -5.77
C ALA A 360 -7.74 11.05 -6.20
N ILE A 361 -7.39 10.46 -7.35
CA ILE A 361 -8.01 9.21 -7.81
C ILE A 361 -7.73 8.08 -6.82
N SER A 362 -6.49 7.95 -6.33
CA SER A 362 -6.11 6.91 -5.36
C SER A 362 -6.89 7.03 -4.06
N PHE A 363 -7.11 8.27 -3.58
CA PHE A 363 -7.96 8.54 -2.43
C PHE A 363 -9.42 8.11 -2.69
N LEU A 364 -10.01 8.48 -3.84
CA LEU A 364 -11.38 8.10 -4.19
C LEU A 364 -11.55 6.59 -4.32
N VAL A 365 -10.59 5.90 -4.94
CA VAL A 365 -10.59 4.43 -5.07
C VAL A 365 -10.47 3.76 -3.71
N SER A 366 -9.56 4.24 -2.85
CA SER A 366 -9.40 3.73 -1.47
C SER A 366 -10.68 3.90 -0.65
N LEU A 367 -11.31 5.08 -0.74
CA LEU A 367 -12.56 5.39 -0.06
C LEU A 367 -13.71 4.49 -0.55
N PHE A 368 -13.80 4.28 -1.86
CA PHE A 368 -14.78 3.37 -2.45
C PHE A 368 -14.55 1.92 -2.02
N LEU A 369 -13.31 1.43 -2.09
CA LEU A 369 -13.00 0.05 -1.70
C LEU A 369 -13.24 -0.17 -0.20
N GLY A 370 -12.86 0.79 0.65
CA GLY A 370 -13.08 0.76 2.09
C GLY A 370 -14.55 0.77 2.47
N THR A 371 -15.37 1.58 1.77
CA THR A 371 -16.83 1.60 1.98
C THR A 371 -17.50 0.30 1.51
N VAL A 372 -17.10 -0.25 0.36
CA VAL A 372 -17.59 -1.55 -0.12
C VAL A 372 -17.23 -2.67 0.87
N LEU A 373 -15.97 -2.72 1.32
CA LEU A 373 -15.51 -3.73 2.29
C LEU A 373 -16.26 -3.61 3.61
N ALA A 374 -16.47 -2.39 4.12
CA ALA A 374 -17.28 -2.13 5.31
C ALA A 374 -18.71 -2.65 5.17
N LEU A 375 -19.34 -2.45 4.01
CA LEU A 375 -20.70 -2.95 3.72
C LEU A 375 -20.74 -4.48 3.64
N VAL A 376 -19.74 -5.11 3.01
CA VAL A 376 -19.63 -6.56 2.90
C VAL A 376 -19.45 -7.20 4.28
N ILE A 377 -18.48 -6.71 5.07
CA ILE A 377 -18.22 -7.19 6.44
C ILE A 377 -19.46 -6.99 7.32
N SER A 378 -20.12 -5.83 7.23
CA SER A 378 -21.36 -5.58 7.97
C SER A 378 -22.46 -6.60 7.63
N ARG A 379 -22.68 -6.87 6.34
CA ARG A 379 -23.66 -7.87 5.90
C ARG A 379 -23.28 -9.28 6.33
N TRP A 380 -22.01 -9.65 6.19
CA TRP A 380 -21.48 -10.93 6.60
C TRP A 380 -21.68 -11.14 8.11
N PHE A 381 -21.22 -10.20 8.94
CA PHE A 381 -21.39 -10.25 10.39
C PHE A 381 -22.87 -10.33 10.79
N THR A 382 -23.76 -9.58 10.12
CA THR A 382 -25.20 -9.64 10.39
C THR A 382 -25.79 -11.02 10.07
N LYS A 383 -25.36 -11.64 8.97
CA LYS A 383 -25.80 -12.99 8.58
C LYS A 383 -25.34 -14.02 9.61
N TYR A 384 -24.07 -13.98 10.02
CA TYR A 384 -23.52 -14.91 11.01
C TYR A 384 -24.09 -14.68 12.42
N SER A 385 -24.31 -13.43 12.82
CA SER A 385 -24.99 -13.12 14.09
C SER A 385 -26.41 -13.66 14.12
N ARG A 386 -27.17 -13.59 13.01
CA ARG A 386 -28.49 -14.23 12.91
C ARG A 386 -28.40 -15.75 12.92
N LEU A 387 -27.38 -16.33 12.27
CA LEU A 387 -27.15 -17.78 12.31
C LEU A 387 -26.80 -18.24 13.72
N MET A 388 -26.04 -17.47 14.50
CA MET A 388 -25.81 -17.74 15.93
C MET A 388 -27.08 -17.62 16.78
N GLU A 389 -28.00 -16.71 16.42
CA GLU A 389 -29.32 -16.59 17.06
C GLU A 389 -30.26 -17.76 16.68
N LEU A 390 -30.07 -18.36 15.50
CA LEU A 390 -30.84 -19.49 14.95
C LEU A 390 -30.23 -20.87 15.26
N SER A 391 -28.93 -20.96 15.51
CA SER A 391 -28.30 -22.16 16.03
C SER A 391 -28.77 -22.31 17.46
N GLU A 392 -29.64 -23.28 17.70
CA GLU A 392 -30.22 -23.68 18.98
C GLU A 392 -29.18 -24.18 19.98
N VAL A 393 -28.02 -23.54 20.09
CA VAL A 393 -27.08 -23.81 21.18
C VAL A 393 -27.80 -23.39 22.46
N PRO A 394 -28.16 -24.33 23.35
CA PRO A 394 -28.99 -24.08 24.52
C PRO A 394 -28.13 -23.47 25.63
N VAL A 395 -27.44 -22.38 25.31
CA VAL A 395 -26.50 -21.70 26.19
C VAL A 395 -26.97 -20.27 26.43
N GLY A 396 -27.32 -19.99 27.68
CA GLY A 396 -27.71 -18.68 28.16
C GLY A 396 -26.54 -18.00 28.86
N VAL A 397 -26.16 -16.81 28.40
CA VAL A 397 -25.17 -15.97 29.08
C VAL A 397 -25.87 -14.84 29.84
N PHE A 398 -25.42 -14.58 31.06
CA PHE A 398 -25.79 -13.40 31.85
C PHE A 398 -24.57 -12.68 32.42
N GLU A 399 -24.71 -11.37 32.60
CA GLU A 399 -23.70 -10.48 33.19
C GLU A 399 -24.35 -9.61 34.26
N MET A 400 -23.65 -9.50 35.40
CA MET A 400 -24.04 -8.72 36.56
C MET A 400 -22.85 -7.85 36.99
N SER A 401 -23.00 -6.53 36.94
CA SER A 401 -21.97 -5.60 37.41
C SER A 401 -22.20 -5.17 38.86
N ARG A 402 -21.14 -4.86 39.60
CA ARG A 402 -21.25 -4.21 40.92
C ARG A 402 -21.82 -2.79 40.84
N HIS A 403 -21.66 -2.11 39.72
CA HIS A 403 -21.98 -0.68 39.55
C HIS A 403 -23.38 -0.41 38.99
N ASN A 404 -24.08 -1.45 38.53
CA ASN A 404 -25.40 -1.33 37.92
C ASN A 404 -26.33 -2.41 38.49
N ASN A 405 -27.53 -2.02 38.91
CA ASN A 405 -28.50 -2.96 39.49
C ASN A 405 -29.27 -3.79 38.43
N ARG A 406 -28.87 -3.70 37.16
CA ARG A 406 -29.47 -4.46 36.05
C ARG A 406 -28.68 -5.71 35.74
N VAL A 407 -29.39 -6.74 35.30
CA VAL A 407 -28.79 -7.96 34.75
C VAL A 407 -28.91 -7.92 33.23
N LEU A 408 -27.78 -8.03 32.55
CA LEU A 408 -27.76 -8.23 31.11
C LEU A 408 -27.83 -9.73 30.86
N MET A 409 -28.85 -10.20 30.17
CA MET A 409 -29.00 -11.63 29.86
C MET A 409 -29.42 -11.82 28.42
N THR A 410 -28.93 -12.91 27.83
CA THR A 410 -29.38 -13.39 26.51
C THR A 410 -30.81 -13.92 26.59
N MET A 411 -31.52 -13.94 25.46
CA MET A 411 -32.91 -14.44 25.37
C MET A 411 -33.04 -15.92 25.77
N GLN A 412 -31.94 -16.67 25.83
CA GLN A 412 -31.92 -18.07 26.23
C GLN A 412 -31.96 -18.25 27.76
N VAL A 413 -31.50 -17.28 28.55
CA VAL A 413 -31.48 -17.40 30.02
C VAL A 413 -32.90 -17.59 30.60
N PRO A 414 -33.92 -16.78 30.22
CA PRO A 414 -35.30 -17.02 30.68
C PRO A 414 -35.89 -18.34 30.17
N ARG A 415 -35.47 -18.82 28.99
CA ARG A 415 -35.96 -20.07 28.41
C ARG A 415 -35.40 -21.30 29.14
N LEU A 416 -34.09 -21.32 29.37
CA LEU A 416 -33.38 -22.42 30.04
C LEU A 416 -33.77 -22.54 31.51
N LEU A 417 -33.90 -21.40 32.21
CA LEU A 417 -34.38 -21.36 33.59
C LEU A 417 -35.91 -21.43 33.71
N ARG A 418 -36.64 -21.56 32.59
CA ARG A 418 -38.12 -21.60 32.51
C ARG A 418 -38.80 -20.45 33.29
N LEU A 419 -38.25 -19.25 33.22
CA LEU A 419 -38.75 -18.07 33.93
C LEU A 419 -40.07 -17.58 33.34
N SER A 420 -40.98 -17.13 34.21
CA SER A 420 -42.17 -16.40 33.79
C SER A 420 -41.80 -15.02 33.23
N ARG A 421 -42.67 -14.42 32.40
CA ARG A 421 -42.46 -13.05 31.89
C ARG A 421 -42.34 -12.01 33.01
N GLU A 422 -42.94 -12.26 34.17
CA GLU A 422 -42.82 -11.38 35.33
C GLU A 422 -41.47 -11.53 36.02
N GLN A 423 -40.99 -12.77 36.19
CA GLN A 423 -39.66 -13.07 36.73
C GLN A 423 -38.56 -12.52 35.82
N GLU A 424 -38.66 -12.72 34.50
CA GLU A 424 -37.72 -12.16 33.52
C GLU A 424 -37.60 -10.62 33.66
N ARG A 425 -38.75 -9.93 33.73
CA ARG A 425 -38.77 -8.46 33.89
C ARG A 425 -38.19 -8.00 35.23
N ARG A 426 -38.46 -8.75 36.29
CA ARG A 426 -37.93 -8.46 37.63
C ARG A 426 -36.42 -8.66 37.66
N PHE A 427 -35.93 -9.81 37.22
CA PHE A 427 -34.52 -10.18 37.23
C PHE A 427 -33.67 -9.32 36.28
N ALA A 428 -34.21 -8.86 35.16
CA ALA A 428 -33.50 -7.92 34.29
C ALA A 428 -33.27 -6.54 34.95
N ARG A 429 -34.10 -6.16 35.95
CA ARG A 429 -34.08 -4.84 36.60
C ARG A 429 -33.47 -4.84 38.00
N ASP A 430 -33.45 -6.00 38.64
CA ASP A 430 -33.02 -6.18 40.03
C ASP A 430 -32.01 -7.35 40.10
N ARG A 431 -30.74 -6.97 40.18
CA ARG A 431 -29.61 -7.89 40.27
C ARG A 431 -29.69 -8.74 41.53
N ASP A 432 -30.07 -8.16 42.65
CA ASP A 432 -30.04 -8.85 43.94
C ASP A 432 -31.12 -9.93 43.98
N ALA A 433 -32.30 -9.66 43.43
CA ALA A 433 -33.35 -10.66 43.24
C ALA A 433 -32.92 -11.84 42.35
N PHE A 434 -32.21 -11.58 41.24
CA PHE A 434 -31.69 -12.66 40.40
C PHE A 434 -30.58 -13.45 41.09
N SER A 435 -29.72 -12.78 41.87
CA SER A 435 -28.64 -13.42 42.62
C SER A 435 -29.16 -14.36 43.72
N ALA A 436 -30.26 -13.98 44.39
CA ALA A 436 -30.92 -14.79 45.40
C ALA A 436 -31.56 -16.04 44.76
N TYR A 437 -32.21 -15.88 43.61
CA TYR A 437 -32.78 -16.99 42.86
C TYR A 437 -31.72 -18.01 42.42
N LEU A 438 -30.57 -17.54 41.90
CA LEU A 438 -29.48 -18.44 41.55
C LEU A 438 -28.91 -19.19 42.76
N ARG A 439 -28.85 -18.53 43.93
CA ARG A 439 -28.38 -19.18 45.17
C ARG A 439 -29.31 -20.29 45.62
N GLU A 440 -30.62 -20.05 45.58
CA GLU A 440 -31.64 -21.05 45.89
C GLU A 440 -31.56 -22.25 44.95
N LEU A 441 -31.30 -22.02 43.65
CA LEU A 441 -31.06 -23.10 42.71
C LEU A 441 -29.81 -23.92 43.07
N TYR A 442 -28.69 -23.30 43.42
CA TYR A 442 -27.48 -24.03 43.82
C TYR A 442 -27.66 -24.84 45.11
N GLU A 443 -28.48 -24.40 46.06
CA GLU A 443 -28.76 -25.17 47.28
C GLU A 443 -29.56 -26.46 46.99
N GLN A 444 -30.20 -26.56 45.82
CA GLN A 444 -30.94 -27.73 45.37
C GLN A 444 -30.12 -28.70 44.51
N SER A 445 -28.84 -28.40 44.18
CA SER A 445 -28.01 -29.36 43.42
C SER A 445 -27.47 -30.47 44.31
N GLU A 446 -27.77 -31.72 43.96
CA GLU A 446 -27.18 -32.92 44.59
C GLU A 446 -25.72 -33.21 44.14
N ASN A 447 -25.24 -32.55 43.07
CA ASN A 447 -23.94 -32.84 42.43
C ASN A 447 -22.92 -31.69 42.57
N GLU A 448 -21.65 -32.03 42.81
CA GLU A 448 -20.52 -31.07 42.91
C GLU A 448 -20.25 -30.28 41.62
N ASP A 449 -20.67 -30.79 40.45
CA ASP A 449 -20.42 -30.17 39.13
C ASP A 449 -21.39 -29.02 38.77
N GLY A 450 -22.23 -28.57 39.70
CA GLY A 450 -23.19 -27.47 39.47
C GLY A 450 -24.28 -27.81 38.44
N THR A 451 -24.60 -29.09 38.30
CA THR A 451 -25.65 -29.62 37.43
C THR A 451 -26.93 -29.86 38.22
N LEU A 452 -28.05 -29.33 37.71
CA LEU A 452 -29.34 -29.26 38.38
C LEU A 452 -30.41 -29.96 37.53
N LEU A 453 -31.27 -30.74 38.17
CA LEU A 453 -32.47 -31.28 37.54
C LEU A 453 -33.63 -30.30 37.75
N LEU A 454 -34.17 -29.77 36.66
CA LEU A 454 -35.42 -29.01 36.67
C LEU A 454 -36.57 -29.94 36.30
N ASP A 455 -37.37 -30.33 37.31
CA ASP A 455 -38.65 -31.02 37.10
C ASP A 455 -39.80 -30.03 37.24
N SER A 456 -40.59 -29.91 36.17
CA SER A 456 -41.84 -29.15 36.18
C SER A 456 -42.80 -29.81 35.19
N CYS A 457 -43.95 -30.27 35.69
CA CYS A 457 -44.99 -30.93 34.91
C CYS A 457 -44.51 -32.15 34.08
N GLY A 458 -43.63 -32.99 34.63
CA GLY A 458 -43.29 -34.29 34.04
C GLY A 458 -42.29 -34.23 32.87
N GLN A 459 -41.60 -33.09 32.69
CA GLN A 459 -40.55 -32.95 31.69
C GLN A 459 -39.21 -32.56 32.34
N GLU A 460 -38.41 -33.59 32.60
CA GLU A 460 -37.05 -33.49 33.14
C GLU A 460 -36.09 -32.79 32.17
N SER A 461 -35.40 -31.75 32.64
CA SER A 461 -34.30 -31.09 31.94
C SER A 461 -33.13 -30.88 32.91
N TRP A 462 -31.93 -31.23 32.47
CA TRP A 462 -30.71 -31.02 33.23
C TRP A 462 -30.04 -29.74 32.75
N ILE A 463 -29.74 -28.83 33.68
CA ILE A 463 -29.01 -27.61 33.38
C ILE A 463 -27.72 -27.53 34.19
N ARG A 464 -26.65 -27.01 33.57
CA ARG A 464 -25.38 -26.73 34.23
C ARG A 464 -25.19 -25.22 34.33
N ILE A 465 -24.95 -24.70 35.53
CA ILE A 465 -24.71 -23.26 35.73
C ILE A 465 -23.26 -23.03 36.16
N SER A 466 -22.48 -22.37 35.29
CA SER A 466 -21.11 -21.98 35.55
C SER A 466 -21.01 -20.48 35.79
N ARG A 467 -20.41 -20.04 36.91
CA ARG A 467 -20.23 -18.63 37.24
C ARG A 467 -18.76 -18.27 37.45
N LYS A 468 -18.32 -17.14 36.90
CA LYS A 468 -16.99 -16.56 37.13
C LYS A 468 -17.11 -15.07 37.46
N GLU A 469 -16.32 -14.60 38.42
CA GLU A 469 -16.24 -13.16 38.76
C GLU A 469 -14.86 -12.61 38.38
N ARG A 470 -14.83 -11.50 37.64
CA ARG A 470 -13.59 -10.81 37.26
C ARG A 470 -13.79 -9.30 37.35
N ASN A 471 -12.91 -8.61 38.09
CA ASN A 471 -12.92 -7.15 38.24
C ASN A 471 -14.28 -6.53 38.64
N GLY A 472 -15.04 -7.20 39.53
CA GLY A 472 -16.35 -6.70 40.00
C GLY A 472 -17.49 -6.88 38.99
N VAL A 473 -17.29 -7.68 37.94
CA VAL A 473 -18.34 -8.14 37.03
C VAL A 473 -18.43 -9.66 37.15
N ALA A 474 -19.62 -10.16 37.47
CA ALA A 474 -19.93 -11.59 37.48
C ALA A 474 -20.56 -11.98 36.14
N VAL A 475 -19.96 -12.94 35.46
CA VAL A 475 -20.46 -13.52 34.21
C VAL A 475 -20.83 -14.97 34.49
N GLY A 476 -22.04 -15.36 34.10
CA GLY A 476 -22.50 -16.74 34.22
C GLY A 476 -22.99 -17.30 32.89
N VAL A 477 -22.82 -18.61 32.76
CA VAL A 477 -23.20 -19.43 31.61
C VAL A 477 -24.12 -20.54 32.11
N ILE A 478 -25.25 -20.71 31.43
CA ILE A 478 -26.27 -21.73 31.71
C ILE A 478 -26.34 -22.62 30.48
N GLU A 479 -26.15 -23.92 30.63
CA GLU A 479 -26.14 -24.90 29.53
C GLU A 479 -27.18 -25.98 29.78
N ASP A 480 -27.92 -26.40 28.76
CA ASP A 480 -28.73 -27.62 28.81
C ASP A 480 -27.85 -28.86 28.56
N VAL A 481 -27.79 -29.76 29.54
CA VAL A 481 -26.98 -30.98 29.53
C VAL A 481 -27.84 -32.24 29.62
N THR A 482 -29.12 -32.13 29.28
CA THR A 482 -30.10 -33.24 29.36
C THR A 482 -29.67 -34.47 28.58
N GLU A 483 -29.17 -34.27 27.35
CA GLU A 483 -28.76 -35.39 26.49
C GLU A 483 -27.48 -36.06 27.00
N GLU A 484 -26.49 -35.28 27.46
CA GLU A 484 -25.28 -35.80 28.10
C GLU A 484 -25.63 -36.69 29.30
N MET A 485 -26.55 -36.23 30.14
CA MET A 485 -26.99 -36.96 31.33
C MET A 485 -27.79 -38.21 31.00
N ARG A 486 -28.62 -38.20 29.94
CA ARG A 486 -29.33 -39.40 29.46
C ARG A 486 -28.38 -40.45 28.91
N GLN A 487 -27.40 -40.03 28.11
CA GLN A 487 -26.39 -40.92 27.55
C GLN A 487 -25.56 -41.56 28.66
N LYS A 488 -25.13 -40.78 29.66
CA LYS A 488 -24.43 -41.29 30.84
C LYS A 488 -25.24 -42.37 31.56
N LYS A 489 -26.53 -42.11 31.86
CA LYS A 489 -27.41 -43.12 32.50
C LYS A 489 -27.63 -44.37 31.64
N MET A 490 -27.74 -44.22 30.32
CA MET A 490 -27.90 -45.35 29.39
C MET A 490 -26.66 -46.24 29.35
N LEU A 491 -25.46 -45.64 29.31
CA LEU A 491 -24.20 -46.36 29.38
C LEU A 491 -24.03 -47.12 30.71
N GLU A 492 -24.50 -46.56 31.83
CA GLU A 492 -24.50 -47.26 33.12
C GLU A 492 -25.36 -48.53 33.10
N VAL A 493 -26.54 -48.49 32.46
CA VAL A 493 -27.42 -49.66 32.30
C VAL A 493 -26.80 -50.70 31.36
N GLU A 494 -26.24 -50.29 30.23
CA GLU A 494 -25.58 -51.20 29.27
C GLU A 494 -24.33 -51.86 29.88
N ARG A 495 -23.59 -51.12 30.72
CA ARG A 495 -22.44 -51.65 31.45
C ARG A 495 -22.84 -52.71 32.47
N ASP A 496 -23.97 -52.56 33.15
CA ASP A 496 -24.28 -53.35 34.36
C ASP A 496 -25.29 -54.48 34.15
N CYS A 497 -26.05 -54.47 33.05
CA CYS A 497 -27.05 -55.49 32.75
C CYS A 497 -26.61 -56.45 31.63
N ASP A 498 -27.09 -57.69 31.67
CA ASP A 498 -26.97 -58.64 30.56
C ASP A 498 -28.02 -58.31 29.50
N GLY A 499 -27.57 -58.02 28.28
CA GLY A 499 -28.43 -57.53 27.19
C GLY A 499 -29.51 -58.53 26.75
N MET A 500 -29.37 -59.83 27.05
CA MET A 500 -30.34 -60.86 26.68
C MET A 500 -31.42 -61.06 27.74
N THR A 501 -31.04 -61.01 29.03
CA THR A 501 -31.92 -61.39 30.14
C THR A 501 -32.43 -60.22 30.97
N GLY A 502 -31.77 -59.05 30.89
CA GLY A 502 -32.09 -57.87 31.68
C GLY A 502 -31.81 -57.99 33.18
N VAL A 503 -31.19 -59.09 33.62
CA VAL A 503 -30.60 -59.20 34.97
C VAL A 503 -29.19 -58.60 34.97
N LYS A 504 -28.56 -58.44 36.13
CA LYS A 504 -27.20 -57.90 36.20
C LYS A 504 -26.19 -58.85 35.54
N ASN A 505 -25.16 -58.32 34.91
CA ASN A 505 -24.13 -59.13 34.27
C ASN A 505 -22.98 -59.47 35.24
N ARG A 506 -22.01 -60.25 34.76
CA ARG A 506 -20.82 -60.63 35.52
C ARG A 506 -20.02 -59.43 36.06
N MET A 507 -19.88 -58.35 35.31
CA MET A 507 -19.11 -57.18 35.76
C MET A 507 -19.81 -56.48 36.93
N ALA A 508 -21.14 -56.38 36.89
CA ALA A 508 -21.93 -55.87 38.00
C ALA A 508 -21.82 -56.78 39.23
N PHE A 509 -21.83 -58.10 39.05
CA PHE A 509 -21.61 -59.06 40.14
C PHE A 509 -20.25 -58.88 40.82
N GLU A 510 -19.15 -58.82 40.05
CA GLU A 510 -17.79 -58.64 40.59
C GLU A 510 -17.63 -57.30 41.33
N ARG A 511 -18.24 -56.22 40.82
CA ARG A 511 -18.20 -54.91 41.48
C ARG A 511 -19.02 -54.89 42.77
N GLU A 512 -20.25 -55.39 42.73
CA GLU A 512 -21.15 -55.34 43.88
C GLU A 512 -20.69 -56.31 44.98
N THR A 513 -20.16 -57.48 44.65
CA THR A 513 -19.58 -58.41 45.64
C THR A 513 -18.35 -57.81 46.34
N ALA A 514 -17.54 -57.00 45.65
CA ALA A 514 -16.46 -56.24 46.29
C ALA A 514 -16.98 -55.24 47.33
N ALA A 515 -18.11 -54.57 47.05
CA ALA A 515 -18.77 -53.67 48.01
C ALA A 515 -19.44 -54.44 49.18
N PHE A 516 -20.01 -55.62 48.92
CA PHE A 516 -20.64 -56.45 49.95
C PHE A 516 -19.65 -57.12 50.91
N ASN A 517 -18.38 -57.29 50.53
CA ASN A 517 -17.34 -57.72 51.48
C ASN A 517 -17.19 -56.74 52.66
N GLU A 518 -17.46 -55.45 52.46
CA GLU A 518 -17.43 -54.43 53.53
C GLU A 518 -18.67 -54.53 54.44
N GLU A 519 -19.81 -55.01 53.93
CA GLU A 519 -21.06 -55.15 54.69
C GLU A 519 -21.16 -56.44 55.52
N LEU A 520 -20.30 -57.43 55.28
CA LEU A 520 -20.24 -58.68 56.06
C LEU A 520 -19.89 -58.42 57.53
N GLU A 521 -19.16 -57.34 57.84
CA GLU A 521 -18.84 -56.92 59.22
C GLU A 521 -20.08 -56.50 60.04
N ALA A 522 -21.23 -56.26 59.40
CA ALA A 522 -22.46 -55.82 60.05
C ALA A 522 -23.38 -56.96 60.55
N GLY A 523 -22.94 -58.23 60.49
CA GLY A 523 -23.67 -59.38 61.06
C GLY A 523 -24.93 -59.82 60.30
N LYS A 524 -25.06 -59.46 59.02
CA LYS A 524 -26.21 -59.84 58.17
C LYS A 524 -26.09 -61.30 57.71
N SER A 525 -27.20 -62.04 57.68
CA SER A 525 -27.22 -63.39 57.11
C SER A 525 -27.21 -63.28 55.59
N LEU A 526 -26.21 -63.86 54.92
CA LEU A 526 -26.05 -63.81 53.47
C LEU A 526 -26.08 -65.21 52.88
N CYS A 527 -26.79 -65.37 51.75
CA CYS A 527 -26.86 -66.62 51.02
C CYS A 527 -26.61 -66.38 49.53
N MET A 528 -25.82 -67.26 48.92
CA MET A 528 -25.64 -67.29 47.47
C MET A 528 -26.29 -68.55 46.91
N VAL A 529 -27.07 -68.37 45.84
CA VAL A 529 -27.71 -69.47 45.11
C VAL A 529 -27.07 -69.54 43.73
N MET A 530 -26.42 -70.66 43.43
CA MET A 530 -25.88 -70.97 42.12
C MET A 530 -26.89 -71.79 41.32
N CYS A 531 -27.13 -71.38 40.09
CA CYS A 531 -28.08 -72.00 39.18
C CYS A 531 -27.43 -72.27 37.83
N ASP A 532 -27.58 -73.50 37.32
CA ASP A 532 -27.10 -73.92 35.99
C ASP A 532 -28.24 -74.57 35.19
N LEU A 533 -28.40 -74.17 33.93
CA LEU A 533 -29.45 -74.70 33.06
C LEU A 533 -29.08 -76.05 32.45
N ASN A 534 -29.85 -77.08 32.80
CA ASN A 534 -29.69 -78.39 32.21
C ASN A 534 -30.23 -78.42 30.79
N GLY A 535 -29.47 -79.07 29.89
CA GLY A 535 -29.89 -79.35 28.52
C GLY A 535 -29.83 -78.16 27.56
N LEU A 536 -29.24 -77.02 27.93
CA LEU A 536 -29.16 -75.84 27.05
C LEU A 536 -28.48 -76.18 25.70
N LYS A 537 -27.37 -76.93 25.72
CA LYS A 537 -26.70 -77.39 24.49
C LYS A 537 -27.61 -78.26 23.61
N GLN A 538 -28.36 -79.19 24.20
CA GLN A 538 -29.30 -80.02 23.44
C GLN A 538 -30.44 -79.19 22.84
N ALA A 539 -30.92 -78.18 23.55
CA ALA A 539 -31.91 -77.24 23.04
C ALA A 539 -31.35 -76.44 21.85
N ASN A 540 -30.12 -75.93 21.96
CA ASN A 540 -29.43 -75.24 20.87
C ASN A 540 -29.20 -76.13 19.65
N ASP A 541 -28.65 -77.33 19.85
CA ASP A 541 -28.29 -78.25 18.77
C ASP A 541 -29.53 -78.75 18.01
N ARG A 542 -30.67 -78.91 18.70
CA ARG A 542 -31.90 -79.47 18.11
C ARG A 542 -32.87 -78.44 17.55
N PHE A 543 -32.96 -77.26 18.17
CA PHE A 543 -33.98 -76.25 17.84
C PHE A 543 -33.37 -74.89 17.43
N GLY A 544 -32.04 -74.79 17.43
CA GLY A 544 -31.30 -73.57 17.10
C GLY A 544 -31.14 -72.63 18.31
N HIS A 545 -30.18 -71.71 18.19
CA HIS A 545 -29.81 -70.78 19.26
C HIS A 545 -30.97 -69.91 19.76
N ASN A 546 -31.93 -69.54 18.90
CA ASN A 546 -33.10 -68.76 19.31
C ASN A 546 -33.91 -69.44 20.42
N MET A 547 -34.03 -70.77 20.38
CA MET A 547 -34.73 -71.55 21.42
C MET A 547 -33.91 -71.61 22.72
N GLY A 548 -32.58 -71.69 22.63
CA GLY A 548 -31.72 -71.55 23.80
C GLY A 548 -31.82 -70.17 24.44
N ASP A 549 -31.86 -69.11 23.64
CA ASP A 549 -32.03 -67.74 24.14
C ASP A 549 -33.40 -67.55 24.81
N GLU A 550 -34.47 -68.14 24.26
CA GLU A 550 -35.77 -68.17 24.93
C GLU A 550 -35.73 -68.93 26.24
N TYR A 551 -35.01 -70.04 26.29
CA TYR A 551 -34.85 -70.83 27.50
C TYR A 551 -34.07 -70.06 28.58
N ILE A 552 -32.99 -69.38 28.21
CA ILE A 552 -32.21 -68.51 29.10
C ILE A 552 -33.06 -67.33 29.60
N ARG A 553 -33.82 -66.67 28.72
CA ARG A 553 -34.74 -65.58 29.11
C ARG A 553 -35.82 -66.04 30.07
N TYR A 554 -36.42 -67.21 29.82
CA TYR A 554 -37.41 -67.79 30.71
C TYR A 554 -36.79 -68.12 32.07
N ALA A 555 -35.59 -68.72 32.08
CA ALA A 555 -34.87 -69.02 33.31
C ALA A 555 -34.57 -67.75 34.12
N ALA A 556 -34.01 -66.72 33.49
CA ALA A 556 -33.73 -65.45 34.17
C ALA A 556 -34.99 -64.82 34.78
N ALA A 557 -36.10 -64.83 34.04
CA ALA A 557 -37.39 -64.35 34.53
C ALA A 557 -37.92 -65.21 35.70
N ALA A 558 -37.81 -66.54 35.61
CA ALA A 558 -38.21 -67.46 36.66
C ALA A 558 -37.37 -67.29 37.93
N ILE A 559 -36.04 -67.14 37.80
CA ILE A 559 -35.11 -66.89 38.90
C ILE A 559 -35.44 -65.55 39.55
N ARG A 560 -35.57 -64.46 38.78
CA ARG A 560 -35.91 -63.13 39.29
C ARG A 560 -37.28 -63.08 39.99
N LYS A 561 -38.27 -63.81 39.46
CA LYS A 561 -39.61 -63.93 40.06
C LYS A 561 -39.57 -64.73 41.36
N THR A 562 -38.79 -65.80 41.41
CA THR A 562 -38.69 -66.69 42.58
C THR A 562 -37.92 -65.99 43.70
N PHE A 563 -36.82 -65.34 43.37
CA PHE A 563 -35.96 -64.60 44.30
C PHE A 563 -36.19 -63.09 44.19
N ALA A 564 -37.44 -62.64 44.35
CA ALA A 564 -37.83 -61.23 44.16
C ALA A 564 -37.10 -60.22 45.07
N TRP A 565 -36.47 -60.71 46.13
CA TRP A 565 -35.78 -59.91 47.15
C TRP A 565 -34.26 -60.07 47.08
N GLY A 566 -33.76 -60.81 46.09
CA GLY A 566 -32.35 -60.98 45.81
C GLY A 566 -31.94 -60.26 44.54
N GLU A 567 -30.65 -59.95 44.46
CA GLU A 567 -30.05 -59.47 43.21
C GLU A 567 -29.66 -60.66 42.36
N VAL A 568 -30.14 -60.70 41.12
CA VAL A 568 -29.90 -61.80 40.18
C VAL A 568 -28.84 -61.38 39.18
N TYR A 569 -27.87 -62.25 38.98
CA TYR A 569 -26.74 -62.06 38.08
C TYR A 569 -26.66 -63.22 37.09
N ARG A 570 -26.37 -62.92 35.83
CA ARG A 570 -25.92 -63.91 34.85
C ARG A 570 -24.41 -63.82 34.74
N ILE A 571 -23.72 -64.85 35.21
CA ILE A 571 -22.24 -64.86 35.28
C ILE A 571 -21.59 -65.68 34.15
N GLY A 572 -22.37 -66.56 33.52
CA GLY A 572 -21.94 -67.45 32.44
C GLY A 572 -23.10 -67.77 31.49
N GLY A 573 -22.83 -68.59 30.47
CA GLY A 573 -23.80 -68.88 29.40
C GLY A 573 -25.17 -69.34 29.92
N ASP A 574 -25.16 -70.41 30.70
CA ASP A 574 -26.29 -71.03 31.42
C ASP A 574 -26.26 -70.79 32.94
N GLU A 575 -25.25 -70.06 33.43
CA GLU A 575 -24.98 -69.90 34.86
C GLU A 575 -25.52 -68.58 35.42
N PHE A 576 -26.29 -68.70 36.49
CA PHE A 576 -26.86 -67.57 37.23
C PHE A 576 -26.49 -67.65 38.71
N VAL A 577 -26.25 -66.49 39.31
CA VAL A 577 -26.03 -66.33 40.74
C VAL A 577 -27.10 -65.42 41.30
N VAL A 578 -27.64 -65.78 42.46
CA VAL A 578 -28.53 -64.91 43.22
C VAL A 578 -27.87 -64.59 44.54
N LEU A 579 -27.78 -63.30 44.86
CA LEU A 579 -27.33 -62.81 46.15
C LEU A 579 -28.55 -62.47 47.02
N LEU A 580 -28.70 -63.17 48.15
CA LEU A 580 -29.79 -63.00 49.10
C LEU A 580 -29.24 -62.47 50.42
N VAL A 581 -29.85 -61.43 50.95
CA VAL A 581 -29.52 -60.84 52.26
C VAL A 581 -30.71 -61.00 53.20
N ASN A 582 -30.44 -61.44 54.42
CA ASN A 582 -31.39 -61.69 55.51
C ASN A 582 -32.50 -62.70 55.19
N ARG A 583 -32.13 -63.87 54.65
CA ARG A 583 -33.04 -64.98 54.35
C ARG A 583 -32.78 -66.21 55.21
N LEU A 584 -33.84 -66.92 55.61
CA LEU A 584 -33.71 -68.13 56.42
C LEU A 584 -33.48 -69.39 55.56
N PRO A 585 -32.76 -70.42 56.08
CA PRO A 585 -32.51 -71.66 55.34
C PRO A 585 -33.75 -72.38 54.78
N ASP A 586 -34.86 -72.39 55.53
CA ASP A 586 -36.10 -73.03 55.09
C ASP A 586 -36.82 -72.24 53.98
N GLU A 587 -36.68 -70.91 53.97
CA GLU A 587 -37.22 -70.04 52.93
C GLU A 587 -36.49 -70.29 51.61
N VAL A 588 -35.15 -70.28 51.63
CA VAL A 588 -34.33 -70.55 50.44
C VAL A 588 -34.60 -71.94 49.90
N ARG A 589 -34.76 -72.96 50.76
CA ARG A 589 -35.14 -74.32 50.33
C ARG A 589 -36.51 -74.35 49.64
N GLY A 590 -37.48 -73.60 50.15
CA GLY A 590 -38.80 -73.44 49.54
C GLY A 590 -38.74 -72.77 48.17
N GLU A 591 -37.98 -71.69 48.05
CA GLU A 591 -37.75 -70.95 46.80
C GLU A 591 -37.03 -71.82 45.76
N VAL A 592 -36.00 -72.56 46.13
CA VAL A 592 -35.30 -73.51 45.23
C VAL A 592 -36.27 -74.60 44.73
N THR A 593 -37.15 -75.11 45.60
CA THR A 593 -38.16 -76.10 45.22
C THR A 593 -39.21 -75.51 44.26
N ALA A 594 -39.59 -74.26 44.48
CA ALA A 594 -40.50 -73.53 43.60
C ALA A 594 -39.87 -73.26 42.23
N LEU A 595 -38.60 -72.83 42.19
CA LEU A 595 -37.86 -72.61 40.95
C LEU A 595 -37.72 -73.90 40.13
N LYS A 596 -37.34 -75.01 40.76
CA LYS A 596 -37.27 -76.32 40.09
C LYS A 596 -38.63 -76.76 39.51
N ARG A 597 -39.74 -76.35 40.14
CA ARG A 597 -41.10 -76.59 39.62
C ARG A 597 -41.45 -75.68 38.46
N GLU A 598 -41.17 -74.38 38.57
CA GLU A 598 -41.40 -73.39 37.51
C GLU A 598 -40.62 -73.74 36.24
N MET A 599 -39.39 -74.24 36.38
CA MET A 599 -38.57 -74.66 35.25
C MET A 599 -39.12 -75.91 34.54
N LYS A 600 -39.86 -76.79 35.23
CA LYS A 600 -40.55 -77.92 34.58
C LYS A 600 -41.72 -77.46 33.69
N HIS A 601 -42.33 -76.31 33.97
CA HIS A 601 -43.43 -75.79 33.16
C HIS A 601 -42.98 -75.35 31.75
N PHE A 602 -41.73 -74.91 31.58
CA PHE A 602 -41.15 -74.61 30.27
C PHE A 602 -41.17 -75.83 29.31
N GLY A 603 -41.06 -77.04 29.87
CA GLY A 603 -40.94 -78.28 29.10
C GLY A 603 -42.21 -78.74 28.41
N HIS A 604 -43.38 -78.25 28.84
CA HIS A 604 -44.66 -78.57 28.20
C HIS A 604 -44.82 -77.89 26.83
N TYR A 605 -44.01 -76.88 26.53
CA TYR A 605 -44.14 -76.07 25.31
C TYR A 605 -43.02 -76.29 24.28
N SER A 606 -41.88 -76.90 24.67
CA SER A 606 -40.61 -76.80 23.91
C SER A 606 -40.01 -78.12 23.38
N GLY A 607 -40.62 -79.29 23.65
CA GLY A 607 -40.22 -80.56 23.02
C GLY A 607 -38.90 -81.19 23.52
N PHE A 608 -38.27 -80.63 24.55
CA PHE A 608 -37.19 -81.25 25.34
C PHE A 608 -37.53 -81.21 26.84
N ARG A 609 -36.71 -81.82 27.69
CA ARG A 609 -36.88 -81.81 29.16
C ARG A 609 -36.00 -80.70 29.78
N PRO A 610 -36.48 -79.46 29.91
CA PRO A 610 -35.76 -78.41 30.62
C PRO A 610 -35.67 -78.73 32.10
N GLY A 611 -34.57 -78.31 32.70
CA GLY A 611 -34.31 -78.45 34.12
C GLY A 611 -33.25 -77.45 34.55
N ILE A 612 -33.21 -77.18 35.85
CA ILE A 612 -32.20 -76.33 36.45
C ILE A 612 -31.54 -77.10 37.59
N SER A 613 -30.22 -77.06 37.63
CA SER A 613 -29.42 -77.54 38.76
C SER A 613 -29.20 -76.36 39.68
N VAL A 614 -29.49 -76.55 40.96
CA VAL A 614 -29.46 -75.46 41.93
C VAL A 614 -28.77 -75.92 43.20
N GLY A 615 -27.74 -75.17 43.58
CA GLY A 615 -27.03 -75.29 44.84
C GLY A 615 -27.02 -73.95 45.55
N TYR A 616 -26.99 -73.97 46.88
CA TYR A 616 -26.97 -72.74 47.67
C TYR A 616 -26.09 -72.94 48.90
N ALA A 617 -25.49 -71.84 49.34
CA ALA A 617 -24.65 -71.80 50.52
C ALA A 617 -24.96 -70.54 51.33
N PHE A 618 -25.06 -70.69 52.64
CA PHE A 618 -25.10 -69.57 53.57
C PHE A 618 -23.68 -69.23 53.98
N TYR A 619 -23.38 -67.94 54.13
CA TYR A 619 -22.13 -67.46 54.70
C TYR A 619 -21.95 -68.02 56.12
N ASP A 620 -20.80 -68.61 56.37
CA ASP A 620 -20.38 -69.16 57.64
C ASP A 620 -19.04 -68.52 58.05
N ALA A 621 -19.09 -67.69 59.10
CA ALA A 621 -17.93 -66.95 59.59
C ALA A 621 -16.80 -67.86 60.11
N GLU A 622 -17.08 -69.14 60.43
CA GLU A 622 -16.05 -70.08 60.87
C GLU A 622 -15.28 -70.70 59.69
N THR A 623 -15.90 -70.79 58.51
CA THR A 623 -15.34 -71.53 57.36
C THR A 623 -15.07 -70.67 56.12
N ASP A 624 -15.73 -69.52 55.94
CA ASP A 624 -15.58 -68.64 54.78
C ASP A 624 -14.75 -67.38 55.11
N ARG A 625 -13.85 -67.00 54.19
CA ARG A 625 -13.02 -65.78 54.29
C ARG A 625 -13.50 -64.67 53.38
N SER A 626 -14.33 -64.99 52.39
CA SER A 626 -14.88 -64.05 51.42
C SER A 626 -16.17 -64.58 50.80
N LEU A 627 -16.91 -63.72 50.11
CA LEU A 627 -18.05 -64.16 49.28
C LEU A 627 -17.66 -65.16 48.18
N SER A 628 -16.39 -65.22 47.79
CA SER A 628 -15.91 -66.22 46.84
C SER A 628 -16.00 -67.64 47.42
N ASP A 629 -15.72 -67.82 48.73
CA ASP A 629 -15.78 -69.14 49.37
C ASP A 629 -17.23 -69.65 49.48
N VAL A 630 -18.18 -68.73 49.71
CA VAL A 630 -19.62 -69.02 49.69
C VAL A 630 -20.07 -69.45 48.30
N LEU A 631 -19.60 -68.74 47.27
CA LEU A 631 -19.91 -69.05 45.88
C LEU A 631 -19.38 -70.45 45.51
N ASP A 632 -18.15 -70.79 45.89
CA ASP A 632 -17.53 -72.10 45.63
C ASP A 632 -18.31 -73.25 46.29
N ARG A 633 -18.82 -73.05 47.53
CA ARG A 633 -19.67 -74.04 48.19
C ARG A 633 -21.04 -74.17 47.52
N ALA A 634 -21.65 -73.06 47.09
CA ALA A 634 -22.91 -73.09 46.35
C ALA A 634 -22.75 -73.79 45.00
N ASP A 635 -21.64 -73.56 44.31
CA ASP A 635 -21.28 -74.20 43.04
C ASP A 635 -21.09 -75.71 43.21
N LYS A 636 -20.35 -76.14 44.24
CA LYS A 636 -20.19 -77.56 44.55
C LYS A 636 -21.53 -78.25 44.83
N ALA A 637 -22.41 -77.61 45.61
CA ALA A 637 -23.75 -78.13 45.88
C ALA A 637 -24.62 -78.18 44.62
N MET A 638 -24.44 -77.24 43.70
CA MET A 638 -25.14 -77.20 42.40
C MET A 638 -24.67 -78.34 41.49
N TYR A 639 -23.36 -78.59 41.47
CA TYR A 639 -22.75 -79.70 40.75
C TYR A 639 -23.25 -81.07 41.28
N GLU A 640 -23.36 -81.23 42.59
CA GLU A 640 -23.94 -82.44 43.21
C GLU A 640 -25.41 -82.66 42.80
N ASP A 641 -26.23 -81.59 42.73
CA ASP A 641 -27.62 -81.67 42.23
C ASP A 641 -27.71 -82.02 40.74
N LYS A 642 -26.69 -81.65 39.94
CA LYS A 642 -26.61 -81.97 38.50
C LYS A 642 -26.35 -83.47 38.28
N TYR A 643 -25.38 -84.04 38.99
CA TYR A 643 -25.01 -85.46 38.86
C TYR A 643 -26.06 -86.43 39.39
N HIS A 644 -26.80 -86.07 40.44
CA HIS A 644 -27.90 -86.90 40.96
C HIS A 644 -29.09 -87.05 39.99
N LYS A 645 -29.15 -86.29 38.89
CA LYS A 645 -30.22 -86.33 37.89
C LYS A 645 -29.83 -87.04 36.57
N GLU A 646 -28.55 -87.30 36.35
CA GLU A 646 -28.03 -87.96 35.13
C GLU A 646 -27.89 -89.50 35.28
N GLN A 647 -28.16 -90.04 36.47
CA GLN A 647 -28.49 -91.46 36.71
C GLN A 647 -29.99 -91.66 36.78
#